data_AF-A0A8X6UTC4-F1
#
_entry.id   AF-A0A8X6UTC4-F1
#
_cell.length_a   1.000
_cell.length_b   1.000
_cell.length_c   1.000
_cell.angle_alpha   90.00
_cell.angle_beta   90.00
_cell.angle_gamma   90.00
#
_symmetry.space_group_name_H-M   'P 1'
#
loop_
_entity.id
_entity.type
_entity.pdbx_description
1 polymer ?
#
loop_
_entity_poly.entity_id
_entity_poly.type
_entity_poly.pdbx_seq_one_letter_code
_entity_poly.pdbx_strand_id
1 'polypeptide(L)'
;KGYVRSEAIATLFVQKSDAARRKYATIIYIKTNIDGYKDKGIMFPSSEMQKRLLEEVYQECKLSPLKVSYVEAHGTGTVAGDPVELAAVADVFCPGREGPLWVGSVKSNMGHSEPVSGLCGVIKILISMENGVLPPNLHYYKPNPVIPALVSDQIKIPTDCTPWKADYAAASAFGLGGVNVHVVLKSNGDDTKRPQNSKILQLVLYNGRTQDSVRYLFEYLQICAKEQNTPGVLSREFFALLHKSVYSSCKLKPYRGYKLLVNDEEIAEIKKVENEKRPVWYLFNCTLNPEPDRANNLMKIKVFENSIKSSAEVLKPFGLDLIDLVTNQNKSENHLRSITSAYSMIVATQIALVEVLSAVGIVPGGLIGHGMGELLCGYVDGSFSAEQVVLAAYWTAKVLEESSLVDGAMVDIGINWSEAHKCCPKDIFPSRHLSEYYVSVSGPIKSVKAFEEKMRSENIFTKEIACQGYPLHCHNMYSYANTERLWKSLEKIMANPKPRSSRWISSSYKQSEWNNPSSKFADACYFVHNLVSPVLLHQALLQVPENAIIIEISQHHLPHYVQKGMTRDIEYIRVLEKDTDSTVSALSSIGRLYALGLNPDIEKLYPEVQFPVPKNTPMISPLIKWDHSRNWFVPRWDERLGSSEMIVDVDVGSEDSSEKYLLDHCVDGRILYPACGYLLLAWKALAEMVHKDYESLPVVFEDVAIHRATIVSKSGPIKFTVNFTYIGKRFEVSEGGSIVCTGRMYFPDETEKKSLSFYFQESDAKTLSLNANDIYKELKLRGYEYGPNFQGIIGSDMEGIFK
;
A
#
# COMPACT_ATOMS: atom_id res chain seq x y z
N LYS A 1 7.09 -23.58 -42.59
CA LYS A 1 5.87 -22.77 -42.39
C LYS A 1 5.06 -23.40 -41.27
N GLY A 2 4.72 -22.64 -40.23
CA GLY A 2 4.12 -23.10 -38.98
C GLY A 2 3.99 -21.91 -38.04
N TYR A 3 3.87 -22.15 -36.73
CA TYR A 3 3.75 -21.08 -35.75
C TYR A 3 5.12 -20.55 -35.28
N VAL A 4 5.12 -19.34 -34.73
CA VAL A 4 6.27 -18.74 -34.03
C VAL A 4 6.04 -18.93 -32.53
N ARG A 5 6.96 -19.60 -31.82
CA ARG A 5 6.87 -19.76 -30.36
C ARG A 5 6.98 -18.40 -29.67
N SER A 6 6.27 -18.22 -28.57
CA SER A 6 6.42 -17.06 -27.69
C SER A 6 6.25 -17.44 -26.23
N GLU A 7 6.56 -16.51 -25.34
CA GLU A 7 6.40 -16.68 -23.91
C GLU A 7 5.31 -15.74 -23.39
N ALA A 8 4.51 -16.22 -22.44
CA ALA A 8 3.53 -15.40 -21.75
C ALA A 8 3.21 -16.00 -20.38
N ILE A 9 2.89 -15.12 -19.42
CA ILE A 9 2.25 -15.51 -18.16
C ILE A 9 0.90 -14.82 -18.13
N ALA A 10 -0.18 -15.60 -18.02
CA ALA A 10 -1.54 -15.11 -18.00
C ALA A 10 -2.31 -15.69 -16.82
N THR A 11 -3.15 -14.87 -16.19
CA THR A 11 -3.98 -15.30 -15.05
C THR A 11 -5.33 -14.63 -15.13
N LEU A 12 -6.39 -15.40 -14.90
CA LEU A 12 -7.76 -14.94 -14.78
C LEU A 12 -8.29 -15.35 -13.41
N PHE A 13 -9.02 -14.45 -12.75
CA PHE A 13 -9.71 -14.77 -11.50
C PHE A 13 -11.17 -15.10 -11.79
N VAL A 14 -11.54 -16.37 -11.62
CA VAL A 14 -12.91 -16.85 -11.81
C VAL A 14 -13.60 -16.93 -10.44
N GLN A 15 -14.81 -16.39 -10.37
CA GLN A 15 -15.61 -16.37 -9.14
C GLN A 15 -17.09 -16.50 -9.49
N LYS A 16 -17.92 -16.82 -8.48
CA LYS A 16 -19.37 -16.82 -8.63
C LYS A 16 -19.87 -15.41 -8.95
N SER A 17 -20.90 -15.33 -9.79
CA SER A 17 -21.41 -14.07 -10.34
C SER A 17 -21.94 -13.13 -9.25
N ASP A 18 -22.58 -13.65 -8.21
CA ASP A 18 -23.12 -12.89 -7.08
C ASP A 18 -22.04 -12.23 -6.19
N ALA A 19 -20.84 -12.82 -6.11
CA ALA A 19 -19.72 -12.30 -5.33
C ALA A 19 -18.85 -11.26 -6.07
N ALA A 20 -19.01 -11.16 -7.40
CA ALA A 20 -18.08 -10.41 -8.23
C ALA A 20 -18.33 -8.90 -8.20
N ARG A 21 -17.31 -8.13 -7.77
CA ARG A 21 -17.30 -6.65 -7.85
C ARG A 21 -17.07 -6.12 -9.27
N ARG A 22 -16.39 -6.89 -10.11
CA ARG A 22 -16.20 -6.61 -11.54
C ARG A 22 -16.43 -7.89 -12.31
N LYS A 23 -17.12 -7.78 -13.45
CA LYS A 23 -17.34 -8.87 -14.40
C LYS A 23 -16.96 -8.39 -15.79
N TYR A 24 -15.95 -9.04 -16.37
CA TYR A 24 -15.60 -8.85 -17.79
C TYR A 24 -16.54 -9.67 -18.68
N ALA A 25 -16.72 -10.94 -18.33
CA ALA A 25 -17.63 -11.86 -19.00
C ALA A 25 -18.11 -12.96 -18.05
N THR A 26 -19.16 -13.66 -18.45
CA THR A 26 -19.62 -14.91 -17.82
C THR A 26 -19.20 -16.09 -18.70
N ILE A 27 -18.59 -17.11 -18.09
CA ILE A 27 -18.34 -18.39 -18.75
C ILE A 27 -19.68 -19.13 -18.84
N ILE A 28 -20.23 -19.26 -20.04
CA ILE A 28 -21.50 -19.97 -20.27
C ILE A 28 -21.27 -21.47 -20.26
N TYR A 29 -20.23 -21.91 -20.95
CA TYR A 29 -19.86 -23.32 -21.04
C TYR A 29 -18.40 -23.45 -21.44
N ILE A 30 -17.75 -24.52 -20.99
CA ILE A 30 -16.42 -24.92 -21.42
C ILE A 30 -16.39 -26.44 -21.49
N LYS A 31 -15.85 -26.97 -22.57
CA LYS A 31 -15.71 -28.42 -22.76
C LYS A 31 -14.37 -28.76 -23.38
N THR A 32 -13.91 -29.97 -23.12
CA THR A 32 -12.75 -30.57 -23.76
C THR A 32 -13.09 -31.93 -24.36
N ASN A 33 -12.43 -32.28 -25.46
CA ASN A 33 -12.38 -33.64 -25.99
C ASN A 33 -10.96 -33.95 -26.49
N ILE A 34 -10.76 -35.14 -27.07
CA ILE A 34 -9.47 -35.58 -27.61
C ILE A 34 -9.64 -36.16 -29.01
N ASP A 35 -8.64 -35.93 -29.87
CA ASP A 35 -8.63 -36.38 -31.26
C ASP A 35 -8.66 -37.91 -31.44
N GLY A 36 -8.17 -38.66 -30.45
CA GLY A 36 -8.04 -40.12 -30.55
C GLY A 36 -6.97 -40.58 -31.55
N TYR A 37 -7.18 -41.78 -32.11
CA TYR A 37 -6.28 -42.36 -33.11
C TYR A 37 -6.48 -41.69 -34.48
N LYS A 38 -5.36 -41.40 -35.16
CA LYS A 38 -5.33 -40.71 -36.46
C LYS A 38 -4.31 -41.37 -37.36
N ASP A 39 -4.72 -41.79 -38.56
CA ASP A 39 -3.83 -42.45 -39.54
C ASP A 39 -2.63 -41.59 -39.96
N LYS A 40 -2.79 -40.25 -39.90
CA LYS A 40 -1.75 -39.27 -40.25
C LYS A 40 -0.79 -38.95 -39.09
N GLY A 41 -0.90 -39.67 -37.98
CA GLY A 41 -0.06 -39.52 -36.79
C GLY A 41 -0.61 -38.53 -35.75
N ILE A 42 0.04 -38.52 -34.58
CA ILE A 42 -0.41 -37.78 -33.39
C ILE A 42 -0.50 -36.27 -33.60
N MET A 43 0.38 -35.72 -34.44
CA MET A 43 0.52 -34.28 -34.68
C MET A 43 -0.53 -33.71 -35.64
N PHE A 44 -1.23 -34.56 -36.40
CA PHE A 44 -2.22 -34.12 -37.37
C PHE A 44 -3.53 -33.81 -36.65
N PRO A 45 -4.24 -32.69 -36.87
CA PRO A 45 -5.50 -32.40 -36.17
C PRO A 45 -6.67 -33.22 -36.74
N SER A 46 -7.63 -33.60 -35.90
CA SER A 46 -8.86 -34.31 -36.33
C SER A 46 -10.01 -33.34 -36.61
N SER A 47 -10.43 -33.23 -37.88
CA SER A 47 -11.56 -32.39 -38.28
C SER A 47 -12.88 -32.84 -37.65
N GLU A 48 -13.10 -34.16 -37.56
CA GLU A 48 -14.29 -34.74 -36.97
C GLU A 48 -14.39 -34.40 -35.48
N MET A 49 -13.29 -34.55 -34.73
CA MET A 49 -13.31 -34.33 -33.29
C MET A 49 -13.40 -32.84 -32.92
N GLN A 50 -12.77 -31.95 -33.69
CA GLN A 50 -12.94 -30.50 -33.48
C GLN A 50 -14.37 -30.06 -33.77
N LYS A 51 -14.98 -30.52 -34.88
CA LYS A 51 -16.38 -30.23 -35.18
C LYS A 51 -17.32 -30.76 -34.09
N ARG A 52 -17.14 -32.02 -33.69
CA ARG A 52 -17.92 -32.65 -32.62
C ARG A 52 -17.84 -31.87 -31.31
N LEU A 53 -16.65 -31.39 -30.92
CA LEU A 53 -16.50 -30.56 -29.72
C LEU A 53 -17.37 -29.31 -29.79
N LEU A 54 -17.32 -28.61 -30.92
CA LEU A 54 -18.11 -27.39 -31.12
C LEU A 54 -19.61 -27.70 -31.04
N GLU A 55 -20.09 -28.72 -31.75
CA GLU A 55 -21.49 -29.14 -31.73
C GLU A 55 -21.97 -29.50 -30.32
N GLU A 56 -21.21 -30.33 -29.59
CA GLU A 56 -21.54 -30.75 -28.23
C GLU A 56 -21.64 -29.55 -27.27
N VAL A 57 -20.70 -28.59 -27.35
CA VAL A 57 -20.74 -27.38 -26.51
C VAL A 57 -22.05 -26.61 -26.69
N TYR A 58 -22.47 -26.35 -27.93
CA TYR A 58 -23.68 -25.56 -28.20
C TYR A 58 -24.96 -26.34 -27.91
N GLN A 59 -24.97 -27.66 -28.12
CA GLN A 59 -26.07 -28.53 -27.74
C GLN A 59 -26.26 -28.57 -26.21
N GLU A 60 -25.18 -28.77 -25.46
CA GLU A 60 -25.23 -28.92 -23.99
C GLU A 60 -25.55 -27.61 -23.29
N CYS A 61 -24.99 -26.48 -23.74
CA CYS A 61 -25.31 -25.17 -23.17
C CYS A 61 -26.62 -24.57 -23.69
N LYS A 62 -27.30 -25.23 -24.63
CA LYS A 62 -28.57 -24.81 -25.25
C LYS A 62 -28.50 -23.39 -25.84
N LEU A 63 -27.35 -23.03 -26.41
CA LEU A 63 -27.13 -21.74 -27.06
C LEU A 63 -27.03 -21.95 -28.57
N SER A 64 -27.79 -21.18 -29.35
CA SER A 64 -27.64 -21.19 -30.81
C SER A 64 -26.26 -20.64 -31.22
N PRO A 65 -25.49 -21.36 -32.06
CA PRO A 65 -24.21 -20.88 -32.60
C PRO A 65 -24.33 -19.53 -33.32
N LEU A 66 -25.50 -19.20 -33.88
CA LEU A 66 -25.76 -17.93 -34.56
C LEU A 66 -25.64 -16.70 -33.65
N LYS A 67 -25.79 -16.88 -32.33
CA LYS A 67 -25.61 -15.79 -31.35
C LYS A 67 -24.14 -15.41 -31.14
N VAL A 68 -23.20 -16.29 -31.50
CA VAL A 68 -21.77 -16.03 -31.38
C VAL A 68 -21.33 -15.15 -32.54
N SER A 69 -20.80 -13.98 -32.22
CA SER A 69 -20.39 -12.99 -33.23
C SER A 69 -18.91 -13.08 -33.58
N TYR A 70 -18.10 -13.63 -32.67
CA TYR A 70 -16.66 -13.72 -32.77
C TYR A 70 -16.16 -15.07 -32.26
N VAL A 71 -15.26 -15.70 -33.02
CA VAL A 71 -14.51 -16.87 -32.58
C VAL A 71 -13.01 -16.54 -32.59
N GLU A 72 -12.40 -16.61 -31.42
CA GLU A 72 -10.94 -16.61 -31.29
C GLU A 72 -10.44 -18.03 -31.57
N ALA A 73 -9.93 -18.23 -32.78
CA ALA A 73 -9.38 -19.49 -33.24
C ALA A 73 -8.05 -19.84 -32.56
N HIS A 74 -7.71 -21.13 -32.57
CA HIS A 74 -6.38 -21.60 -32.27
C HIS A 74 -5.39 -21.01 -33.27
N GLY A 75 -5.66 -21.05 -34.58
CA GLY A 75 -5.03 -20.24 -35.63
C GLY A 75 -3.51 -20.18 -35.55
N THR A 76 -2.86 -21.30 -35.88
CA THR A 76 -1.40 -21.49 -35.72
C THR A 76 -0.60 -21.11 -36.94
N GLY A 77 -1.26 -20.83 -38.08
CA GLY A 77 -0.57 -20.63 -39.34
C GLY A 77 -0.01 -21.93 -39.92
N THR A 78 -0.44 -23.08 -39.41
CA THR A 78 0.00 -24.38 -39.93
C THR A 78 -0.78 -24.72 -41.19
N VAL A 79 -0.06 -25.25 -42.19
CA VAL A 79 -0.65 -25.59 -43.49
C VAL A 79 -1.76 -26.64 -43.36
N ALA A 80 -1.63 -27.55 -42.39
CA ALA A 80 -2.62 -28.60 -42.14
C ALA A 80 -3.70 -28.19 -41.13
N GLY A 81 -3.36 -27.42 -40.09
CA GLY A 81 -4.28 -27.15 -38.98
C GLY A 81 -5.30 -26.07 -39.26
N ASP A 82 -4.89 -24.94 -39.83
CA ASP A 82 -5.80 -23.83 -40.07
C ASP A 82 -6.99 -24.22 -40.99
N PRO A 83 -6.80 -25.01 -42.08
CA PRO A 83 -7.94 -25.48 -42.87
C PRO A 83 -8.90 -26.40 -42.12
N VAL A 84 -8.37 -27.29 -41.27
CA VAL A 84 -9.17 -28.23 -40.48
C VAL A 84 -10.02 -27.48 -39.46
N GLU A 85 -9.41 -26.54 -38.73
CA GLU A 85 -10.09 -25.73 -37.73
C GLU A 85 -11.18 -24.84 -38.36
N LEU A 86 -10.84 -24.08 -39.40
CA LEU A 86 -11.79 -23.13 -39.98
C LEU A 86 -12.93 -23.83 -40.74
N ALA A 87 -12.72 -25.04 -41.25
CA ALA A 87 -13.82 -25.86 -41.77
C ALA A 87 -14.81 -26.24 -40.65
N ALA A 88 -14.33 -26.69 -39.49
CA ALA A 88 -15.18 -27.01 -38.35
C ALA A 88 -15.94 -25.77 -37.83
N VAL A 89 -15.28 -24.61 -37.79
CA VAL A 89 -15.92 -23.33 -37.44
C VAL A 89 -17.00 -22.96 -38.47
N ALA A 90 -16.70 -23.04 -39.76
CA ALA A 90 -17.67 -22.73 -40.81
C ALA A 90 -18.91 -23.63 -40.72
N ASP A 91 -18.71 -24.94 -40.55
CA ASP A 91 -19.79 -25.93 -40.46
C ASP A 91 -20.74 -25.68 -39.28
N VAL A 92 -20.26 -25.17 -38.15
CA VAL A 92 -21.08 -24.99 -36.93
C VAL A 92 -21.69 -23.60 -36.84
N PHE A 93 -20.98 -22.55 -37.26
CA PHE A 93 -21.37 -21.17 -36.98
C PHE A 93 -21.96 -20.40 -38.16
N CYS A 94 -21.72 -20.84 -39.40
CA CYS A 94 -22.16 -20.15 -40.61
C CYS A 94 -23.54 -20.60 -41.16
N PRO A 95 -24.03 -21.84 -40.98
CA PRO A 95 -25.33 -22.24 -41.52
C PRO A 95 -26.48 -21.36 -40.99
N GLY A 96 -27.20 -20.70 -41.90
CA GLY A 96 -28.33 -19.82 -41.55
C GLY A 96 -27.94 -18.46 -40.98
N ARG A 97 -26.67 -18.02 -41.11
CA ARG A 97 -26.20 -16.71 -40.68
C ARG A 97 -26.44 -15.64 -41.76
N GLU A 98 -27.00 -14.50 -41.38
CA GLU A 98 -27.30 -13.37 -42.29
C GLU A 98 -26.08 -12.46 -42.60
N GLY A 99 -24.95 -12.65 -41.91
CA GLY A 99 -23.72 -11.89 -42.11
C GLY A 99 -22.47 -12.74 -41.83
N PRO A 100 -21.26 -12.18 -42.00
CA PRO A 100 -20.03 -12.93 -41.75
C PRO A 100 -19.85 -13.23 -40.26
N LEU A 101 -19.23 -14.37 -39.96
CA LEU A 101 -18.65 -14.62 -38.63
C LEU A 101 -17.28 -13.93 -38.56
N TRP A 102 -17.04 -13.15 -37.52
CA TRP A 102 -15.69 -12.65 -37.27
C TRP A 102 -14.84 -13.74 -36.63
N VAL A 103 -13.65 -13.99 -37.20
CA VAL A 103 -12.68 -14.94 -36.65
C VAL A 103 -11.33 -14.26 -36.56
N GLY A 104 -10.60 -14.53 -35.49
CA GLY A 104 -9.23 -14.05 -35.34
C GLY A 104 -8.39 -14.93 -34.45
N SER A 105 -7.11 -14.59 -34.33
CA SER A 105 -6.15 -15.27 -33.45
C SER A 105 -5.13 -14.27 -32.91
N VAL A 106 -4.94 -14.22 -31.59
CA VAL A 106 -3.96 -13.38 -30.91
C VAL A 106 -2.54 -13.81 -31.26
N LYS A 107 -2.35 -15.05 -31.74
CA LYS A 107 -1.05 -15.60 -32.08
C LYS A 107 -0.40 -14.90 -33.28
N SER A 108 -1.18 -14.24 -34.13
CA SER A 108 -0.61 -13.36 -35.16
C SER A 108 0.07 -12.12 -34.57
N ASN A 109 -0.34 -11.68 -33.38
CA ASN A 109 0.13 -10.45 -32.77
C ASN A 109 1.28 -10.68 -31.79
N MET A 110 1.30 -11.84 -31.13
CA MET A 110 2.27 -12.13 -30.07
C MET A 110 2.99 -13.48 -30.18
N GLY A 111 2.77 -14.24 -31.26
CA GLY A 111 3.22 -15.63 -31.37
C GLY A 111 2.39 -16.60 -30.52
N HIS A 112 2.77 -17.87 -30.56
CA HIS A 112 2.12 -18.95 -29.84
C HIS A 112 2.79 -19.24 -28.50
N SER A 113 2.13 -18.84 -27.41
CA SER A 113 2.56 -19.07 -26.03
C SER A 113 2.27 -20.47 -25.49
N GLU A 114 2.28 -21.47 -26.39
CA GLU A 114 2.05 -22.89 -26.12
C GLU A 114 0.91 -23.16 -25.11
N PRO A 115 1.15 -23.62 -23.86
CA PRO A 115 0.07 -23.96 -22.94
C PRO A 115 -0.76 -22.74 -22.49
N VAL A 116 -0.21 -21.53 -22.57
CA VAL A 116 -0.85 -20.29 -22.13
C VAL A 116 -1.72 -19.67 -23.24
N SER A 117 -1.60 -20.17 -24.47
CA SER A 117 -2.17 -19.53 -25.65
C SER A 117 -3.71 -19.43 -25.64
N GLY A 118 -4.41 -20.38 -25.04
CA GLY A 118 -5.87 -20.32 -24.87
C GLY A 118 -6.29 -19.16 -23.97
N LEU A 119 -5.57 -18.92 -22.87
CA LEU A 119 -5.84 -17.81 -21.96
C LEU A 119 -5.52 -16.46 -22.60
N CYS A 120 -4.46 -16.36 -23.40
CA CYS A 120 -4.16 -15.15 -24.17
C CYS A 120 -5.32 -14.79 -25.13
N GLY A 121 -5.90 -15.79 -25.80
CA GLY A 121 -7.06 -15.60 -26.67
C GLY A 121 -8.30 -15.13 -25.90
N VAL A 122 -8.60 -15.74 -24.74
CA VAL A 122 -9.67 -15.28 -23.85
C VAL A 122 -9.44 -13.84 -23.38
N ILE A 123 -8.23 -13.48 -22.96
CA ILE A 123 -7.89 -12.12 -22.53
C ILE A 123 -8.12 -11.12 -23.66
N LYS A 124 -7.71 -11.43 -24.89
CA LYS A 124 -8.03 -10.61 -26.07
C LYS A 124 -9.54 -10.40 -26.22
N ILE A 125 -10.35 -11.46 -26.11
CA ILE A 125 -11.82 -11.34 -26.15
C ILE A 125 -12.32 -10.39 -25.05
N LEU A 126 -11.86 -10.55 -23.81
CA LEU A 126 -12.32 -9.71 -22.69
C LEU A 126 -11.97 -8.24 -22.90
N ILE A 127 -10.75 -7.95 -23.37
CA ILE A 127 -10.32 -6.59 -23.71
C ILE A 127 -11.18 -6.04 -24.86
N SER A 128 -11.44 -6.83 -25.90
CA SER A 128 -12.29 -6.43 -27.02
C SER A 128 -13.72 -6.16 -26.59
N MET A 129 -14.25 -6.98 -25.67
CA MET A 129 -15.59 -6.80 -25.11
C MET A 129 -15.66 -5.47 -24.38
N GLU A 130 -14.74 -5.20 -23.45
CA GLU A 130 -14.69 -3.95 -22.67
C GLU A 130 -14.50 -2.69 -23.51
N ASN A 131 -13.78 -2.76 -24.63
CA ASN A 131 -13.55 -1.60 -25.47
C ASN A 131 -14.55 -1.49 -26.63
N GLY A 132 -15.38 -2.51 -26.86
CA GLY A 132 -16.31 -2.56 -27.98
C GLY A 132 -15.63 -2.55 -29.36
N VAL A 133 -14.41 -3.10 -29.45
CA VAL A 133 -13.59 -3.11 -30.67
C VAL A 133 -12.82 -4.41 -30.77
N LEU A 134 -12.81 -5.05 -31.96
CA LEU A 134 -11.90 -6.14 -32.28
C LEU A 134 -10.56 -5.58 -32.75
N PRO A 135 -9.43 -5.94 -32.11
CA PRO A 135 -8.11 -5.54 -32.57
C PRO A 135 -7.75 -6.26 -33.87
N PRO A 136 -6.93 -5.63 -34.73
CA PRO A 136 -6.53 -6.20 -36.00
C PRO A 136 -5.71 -7.49 -35.82
N ASN A 137 -5.96 -8.43 -36.70
CA ASN A 137 -5.21 -9.65 -36.90
C ASN A 137 -4.07 -9.38 -37.89
N LEU A 138 -2.83 -9.41 -37.39
CA LEU A 138 -1.64 -9.16 -38.21
C LEU A 138 -1.38 -10.29 -39.23
N HIS A 139 -0.58 -9.95 -40.25
CA HIS A 139 -0.08 -10.87 -41.28
C HIS A 139 -1.15 -11.54 -42.17
N TYR A 140 -2.37 -11.01 -42.20
CA TYR A 140 -3.44 -11.45 -43.10
C TYR A 140 -3.42 -10.64 -44.41
N TYR A 141 -2.66 -11.13 -45.41
CA TYR A 141 -2.52 -10.44 -46.71
C TYR A 141 -3.42 -11.03 -47.80
N LYS A 142 -3.53 -12.36 -47.86
CA LYS A 142 -4.33 -13.09 -48.85
C LYS A 142 -5.06 -14.25 -48.17
N PRO A 143 -6.38 -14.42 -48.39
CA PRO A 143 -7.11 -15.58 -47.91
C PRO A 143 -6.48 -16.89 -48.39
N ASN A 144 -6.45 -17.91 -47.52
CA ASN A 144 -5.97 -19.24 -47.90
C ASN A 144 -7.00 -19.89 -48.84
N PRO A 145 -6.65 -20.21 -50.11
CA PRO A 145 -7.60 -20.76 -51.07
C PRO A 145 -8.12 -22.16 -50.71
N VAL A 146 -7.45 -22.86 -49.78
CA VAL A 146 -7.87 -24.17 -49.27
C VAL A 146 -9.07 -24.05 -48.32
N ILE A 147 -9.41 -22.83 -47.88
CA ILE A 147 -10.46 -22.57 -46.89
C ILE A 147 -11.61 -21.81 -47.56
N PRO A 148 -12.64 -22.50 -48.09
CA PRO A 148 -13.69 -21.87 -48.88
C PRO A 148 -14.42 -20.73 -48.15
N ALA A 149 -14.65 -20.89 -46.84
CA ALA A 149 -15.35 -19.91 -46.02
C ALA A 149 -14.64 -18.54 -45.92
N LEU A 150 -13.31 -18.49 -46.09
CA LEU A 150 -12.56 -17.24 -46.18
C LEU A 150 -12.65 -16.60 -47.57
N VAL A 151 -12.76 -17.42 -48.62
CA VAL A 151 -12.86 -16.95 -50.01
C VAL A 151 -14.27 -16.45 -50.31
N SER A 152 -15.29 -17.08 -49.71
CA SER A 152 -16.70 -16.71 -49.85
C SER A 152 -17.18 -15.66 -48.86
N ASP A 153 -16.28 -15.08 -48.05
CA ASP A 153 -16.58 -14.08 -47.01
C ASP A 153 -17.61 -14.54 -45.96
N GLN A 154 -17.85 -15.84 -45.80
CA GLN A 154 -18.64 -16.39 -44.70
C GLN A 154 -17.95 -16.20 -43.34
N ILE A 155 -16.61 -16.26 -43.36
CA ILE A 155 -15.74 -15.89 -42.24
C ILE A 155 -14.93 -14.67 -42.65
N LYS A 156 -14.89 -13.65 -41.78
CA LYS A 156 -14.03 -12.47 -41.97
C LYS A 156 -12.99 -12.36 -40.85
N ILE A 157 -11.77 -11.98 -41.26
CA ILE A 157 -10.66 -11.71 -40.35
C ILE A 157 -10.57 -10.19 -40.15
N PRO A 158 -10.56 -9.67 -38.91
CA PRO A 158 -10.46 -8.23 -38.69
C PRO A 158 -9.04 -7.75 -39.07
N THR A 159 -8.88 -6.95 -40.12
CA THR A 159 -7.59 -6.37 -40.52
C THR A 159 -7.33 -4.99 -39.93
N ASP A 160 -8.39 -4.34 -39.47
CA ASP A 160 -8.40 -3.00 -38.90
C ASP A 160 -9.11 -3.01 -37.53
N CYS A 161 -8.96 -1.95 -36.75
CA CYS A 161 -9.72 -1.75 -35.51
C CYS A 161 -11.22 -1.72 -35.82
N THR A 162 -11.90 -2.85 -35.62
CA THR A 162 -13.27 -3.06 -36.09
C THR A 162 -14.24 -2.86 -34.93
N PRO A 163 -15.17 -1.88 -34.99
CA PRO A 163 -16.21 -1.73 -33.97
C PRO A 163 -17.00 -3.02 -33.78
N TRP A 164 -17.14 -3.45 -32.53
CA TRP A 164 -17.71 -4.74 -32.20
C TRP A 164 -18.53 -4.66 -30.93
N LYS A 165 -19.85 -4.74 -31.10
CA LYS A 165 -20.81 -4.86 -30.01
C LYS A 165 -21.53 -6.18 -30.15
N ALA A 166 -21.23 -7.11 -29.26
CA ALA A 166 -21.91 -8.40 -29.25
C ALA A 166 -21.96 -9.02 -27.85
N ASP A 167 -22.98 -9.84 -27.65
CA ASP A 167 -23.21 -10.51 -26.37
C ASP A 167 -22.35 -11.75 -26.19
N TYR A 168 -22.07 -12.50 -27.26
CA TYR A 168 -21.37 -13.78 -27.19
C TYR A 168 -20.14 -13.84 -28.11
N ALA A 169 -19.07 -14.40 -27.57
CA ALA A 169 -17.86 -14.79 -28.26
C ALA A 169 -17.40 -16.17 -27.78
N ALA A 170 -16.57 -16.84 -28.56
CA ALA A 170 -16.00 -18.12 -28.17
C ALA A 170 -14.50 -18.16 -28.44
N ALA A 171 -13.79 -19.05 -27.76
CA ALA A 171 -12.36 -19.28 -27.99
C ALA A 171 -12.06 -20.78 -28.08
N SER A 172 -11.14 -21.13 -28.97
CA SER A 172 -10.66 -22.49 -29.18
C SER A 172 -9.16 -22.60 -28.87
N ALA A 173 -8.76 -23.72 -28.26
CA ALA A 173 -7.36 -24.06 -28.04
C ALA A 173 -7.14 -25.56 -28.29
N PHE A 174 -6.22 -25.88 -29.21
CA PHE A 174 -5.93 -27.25 -29.61
C PHE A 174 -4.47 -27.58 -29.29
N GLY A 175 -4.26 -28.55 -28.41
CA GLY A 175 -2.94 -29.02 -28.05
C GLY A 175 -2.37 -29.94 -29.11
N LEU A 176 -1.06 -29.89 -29.30
CA LEU A 176 -0.33 -30.71 -30.28
C LEU A 176 -0.61 -32.22 -30.16
N GLY A 177 -0.86 -32.71 -28.95
CA GLY A 177 -1.23 -34.10 -28.67
C GLY A 177 -2.69 -34.46 -29.02
N GLY A 178 -3.47 -33.51 -29.56
CA GLY A 178 -4.88 -33.71 -29.93
C GLY A 178 -5.89 -33.42 -28.84
N VAL A 179 -5.50 -32.76 -27.74
CA VAL A 179 -6.45 -32.31 -26.70
C VAL A 179 -7.09 -30.99 -27.14
N ASN A 180 -8.40 -30.97 -27.30
CA ASN A 180 -9.13 -29.81 -27.79
C ASN A 180 -9.98 -29.20 -26.68
N VAL A 181 -10.04 -27.87 -26.63
CA VAL A 181 -10.84 -27.12 -25.66
C VAL A 181 -11.59 -26.01 -26.38
N HIS A 182 -12.87 -25.83 -26.02
CA HIS A 182 -13.69 -24.73 -26.52
C HIS A 182 -14.48 -24.10 -25.37
N VAL A 183 -14.50 -22.76 -25.32
CA VAL A 183 -15.19 -21.98 -24.30
C VAL A 183 -16.10 -20.94 -24.92
N VAL A 184 -17.30 -20.79 -24.36
CA VAL A 184 -18.28 -19.78 -24.74
C VAL A 184 -18.39 -18.73 -23.64
N LEU A 185 -18.22 -17.47 -24.01
CA LEU A 185 -18.23 -16.32 -23.12
C LEU A 185 -19.40 -15.40 -23.47
N LYS A 186 -20.04 -14.86 -22.44
CA LYS A 186 -21.06 -13.82 -22.56
C LYS A 186 -20.55 -12.51 -21.97
N SER A 187 -20.56 -11.42 -22.73
CA SER A 187 -20.25 -10.06 -22.26
C SER A 187 -21.13 -9.69 -21.06
N ASN A 188 -20.58 -8.92 -20.13
CA ASN A 188 -21.40 -8.23 -19.15
C ASN A 188 -22.29 -7.19 -19.86
N GLY A 189 -23.54 -7.02 -19.42
CA GLY A 189 -24.51 -6.13 -20.06
C GLY A 189 -24.26 -4.63 -19.79
N ASP A 190 -24.79 -3.77 -20.67
CA ASP A 190 -24.71 -2.31 -20.57
C ASP A 190 -25.76 -1.73 -19.59
N ASP A 191 -25.81 -2.19 -18.33
CA ASP A 191 -26.64 -1.51 -17.31
C ASP A 191 -25.93 -0.21 -16.84
N THR A 192 -25.88 0.75 -17.76
CA THR A 192 -25.31 2.07 -17.54
C THR A 192 -26.33 2.96 -16.83
N LYS A 193 -26.49 2.79 -15.52
CA LYS A 193 -27.01 3.90 -14.72
C LYS A 193 -25.98 5.04 -14.82
N ARG A 194 -26.43 6.22 -15.26
CA ARG A 194 -25.55 7.39 -15.40
C ARG A 194 -24.83 7.65 -14.06
N PRO A 195 -23.52 7.94 -14.07
CA PRO A 195 -22.80 8.28 -12.85
C PRO A 195 -23.48 9.45 -12.17
N GLN A 196 -23.77 9.31 -10.87
CA GLN A 196 -24.26 10.43 -10.08
C GLN A 196 -23.11 11.42 -9.90
N ASN A 197 -23.28 12.64 -10.44
CA ASN A 197 -22.33 13.71 -10.19
C ASN A 197 -22.33 14.05 -8.70
N SER A 198 -21.22 13.72 -8.05
CA SER A 198 -21.00 14.04 -6.65
C SER A 198 -20.64 15.53 -6.51
N LYS A 199 -21.19 16.20 -5.50
CA LYS A 199 -20.83 17.58 -5.15
C LYS A 199 -19.54 17.66 -4.29
N ILE A 200 -19.06 16.52 -3.79
CA ILE A 200 -17.85 16.41 -2.98
C ILE A 200 -16.65 16.06 -3.87
N LEU A 201 -15.49 16.69 -3.59
CA LEU A 201 -14.22 16.42 -4.26
C LEU A 201 -13.81 14.95 -4.07
N GLN A 202 -13.16 14.37 -5.09
CA GLN A 202 -12.75 12.98 -5.04
C GLN A 202 -11.41 12.82 -4.31
N LEU A 203 -11.47 12.29 -3.09
CA LEU A 203 -10.33 11.79 -2.34
C LEU A 203 -10.00 10.38 -2.83
N VAL A 204 -8.73 10.16 -3.15
CA VAL A 204 -8.20 8.88 -3.61
C VAL A 204 -7.18 8.40 -2.60
N LEU A 205 -7.37 7.18 -2.11
CA LEU A 205 -6.39 6.49 -1.28
C LEU A 205 -5.68 5.43 -2.12
N TYR A 206 -4.39 5.19 -1.86
CA TYR A 206 -3.68 4.07 -2.49
C TYR A 206 -2.49 3.57 -1.68
N ASN A 207 -2.07 2.33 -1.93
CA ASN A 207 -0.87 1.75 -1.34
C ASN A 207 -0.06 0.93 -2.35
N GLY A 208 1.23 0.83 -2.09
CA GLY A 208 2.17 0.15 -2.98
C GLY A 208 3.39 -0.39 -2.26
N ARG A 209 4.19 -1.16 -3.01
CA ARG A 209 5.47 -1.73 -2.54
C ARG A 209 6.57 -0.67 -2.45
N THR A 210 6.50 0.34 -3.31
CA THR A 210 7.46 1.45 -3.40
C THR A 210 6.73 2.79 -3.44
N GLN A 211 7.41 3.88 -3.09
CA GLN A 211 6.86 5.23 -3.23
C GLN A 211 6.48 5.53 -4.69
N ASP A 212 7.32 5.12 -5.64
CA ASP A 212 7.10 5.32 -7.08
C ASP A 212 5.85 4.61 -7.58
N SER A 213 5.52 3.43 -7.04
CA SER A 213 4.29 2.72 -7.41
C SER A 213 3.01 3.48 -7.04
N VAL A 214 3.05 4.23 -5.92
CA VAL A 214 1.94 5.10 -5.51
C VAL A 214 1.91 6.37 -6.35
N ARG A 215 3.08 6.98 -6.59
CA ARG A 215 3.21 8.17 -7.43
C ARG A 215 2.71 7.93 -8.86
N TYR A 216 3.07 6.79 -9.46
CA TYR A 216 2.63 6.41 -10.80
C TYR A 216 1.10 6.41 -10.93
N LEU A 217 0.38 5.85 -9.95
CA LEU A 217 -1.08 5.90 -9.96
C LEU A 217 -1.57 7.35 -9.87
N PHE A 218 -1.02 8.15 -8.98
CA PHE A 218 -1.43 9.54 -8.79
C PHE A 218 -1.17 10.44 -10.01
N GLU A 219 -0.10 10.18 -10.75
CA GLU A 219 0.21 10.83 -12.02
C GLU A 219 -0.79 10.39 -13.11
N TYR A 220 -1.05 9.10 -13.21
CA TYR A 220 -2.07 8.57 -14.12
C TYR A 220 -3.44 9.24 -13.89
N LEU A 221 -3.90 9.29 -12.64
CA LEU A 221 -5.19 9.92 -12.32
C LEU A 221 -5.20 11.42 -12.64
N GLN A 222 -4.06 12.11 -12.47
CA GLN A 222 -3.94 13.53 -12.81
C GLN A 222 -4.07 13.77 -14.31
N ILE A 223 -3.41 12.95 -15.13
CA ILE A 223 -3.48 13.02 -16.59
C ILE A 223 -4.93 12.82 -17.02
N CYS A 224 -5.58 11.78 -16.51
CA CYS A 224 -6.97 11.47 -16.84
C CYS A 224 -7.95 12.57 -16.39
N ALA A 225 -7.68 13.27 -15.29
CA ALA A 225 -8.51 14.38 -14.82
C ALA A 225 -8.38 15.63 -15.71
N LYS A 226 -7.20 15.87 -16.30
CA LYS A 226 -6.95 17.01 -17.21
C LYS A 226 -7.51 16.76 -18.61
N GLU A 227 -7.45 15.53 -19.10
CA GLU A 227 -7.90 15.13 -20.43
C GLU A 227 -9.42 14.90 -20.51
N GLN A 228 -10.25 15.83 -20.00
CA GLN A 228 -11.73 15.75 -19.83
C GLN A 228 -12.58 15.21 -21.03
N ASN A 229 -11.96 14.86 -22.16
CA ASN A 229 -12.54 14.25 -23.35
C ASN A 229 -12.43 12.71 -23.44
N THR A 230 -11.96 11.97 -22.42
CA THR A 230 -12.07 10.50 -22.42
C THR A 230 -13.25 10.01 -21.55
N PRO A 231 -14.37 9.57 -22.14
CA PRO A 231 -15.50 9.03 -21.38
C PRO A 231 -15.07 7.78 -20.58
N GLY A 232 -15.31 7.79 -19.27
CA GLY A 232 -15.18 6.61 -18.40
C GLY A 232 -13.91 6.49 -17.57
N VAL A 233 -12.93 7.40 -17.67
CA VAL A 233 -11.61 7.16 -17.03
C VAL A 233 -11.62 7.33 -15.51
N LEU A 234 -12.42 8.24 -14.96
CA LEU A 234 -12.47 8.50 -13.52
C LEU A 234 -13.92 8.44 -13.02
N SER A 235 -14.58 7.30 -13.27
CA SER A 235 -15.92 7.08 -12.75
C SER A 235 -15.92 6.77 -11.25
N ARG A 236 -17.05 7.00 -10.60
CA ARG A 236 -17.24 6.67 -9.19
C ARG A 236 -16.99 5.17 -8.92
N GLU A 237 -17.38 4.32 -9.87
CA GLU A 237 -17.22 2.87 -9.83
C GLU A 237 -15.75 2.43 -9.92
N PHE A 238 -14.93 3.15 -10.68
CA PHE A 238 -13.47 2.93 -10.70
C PHE A 238 -12.86 3.19 -9.32
N PHE A 239 -13.17 4.33 -8.70
CA PHE A 239 -12.67 4.65 -7.35
C PHE A 239 -13.16 3.65 -6.31
N ALA A 240 -14.43 3.23 -6.39
CA ALA A 240 -14.97 2.22 -5.48
C ALA A 240 -14.18 0.90 -5.56
N LEU A 241 -13.87 0.42 -6.78
CA LEU A 241 -13.03 -0.76 -6.96
C LEU A 241 -11.61 -0.55 -6.46
N LEU A 242 -11.00 0.59 -6.79
CA LEU A 242 -9.66 0.95 -6.34
C LEU A 242 -9.58 0.90 -4.82
N HIS A 243 -10.49 1.57 -4.11
CA HIS A 243 -10.54 1.61 -2.64
C HIS A 243 -10.78 0.25 -1.99
N LYS A 244 -11.35 -0.73 -2.71
CA LYS A 244 -11.37 -2.11 -2.18
C LYS A 244 -10.00 -2.79 -2.13
N SER A 245 -8.98 -2.24 -2.82
CA SER A 245 -7.61 -2.77 -2.83
C SER A 245 -6.64 -2.08 -1.84
N VAL A 246 -7.06 -0.97 -1.21
CA VAL A 246 -6.18 -0.08 -0.44
C VAL A 246 -6.10 -0.44 1.05
N TYR A 247 -6.94 -1.33 1.53
CA TYR A 247 -6.88 -1.81 2.91
C TYR A 247 -6.06 -3.10 2.96
N SER A 248 -4.74 -2.94 2.99
CA SER A 248 -3.78 -4.05 3.08
C SER A 248 -2.72 -3.76 4.13
N SER A 249 -2.10 -4.80 4.67
CA SER A 249 -1.10 -4.64 5.72
C SER A 249 0.09 -3.78 5.26
N CYS A 250 0.57 -2.86 6.10
CA CYS A 250 1.75 -2.05 5.81
C CYS A 250 3.03 -2.90 5.66
N LYS A 251 3.05 -4.13 6.19
CA LYS A 251 4.14 -5.11 5.92
C LYS A 251 4.18 -5.50 4.44
N LEU A 252 3.01 -5.67 3.83
CA LEU A 252 2.87 -6.05 2.43
C LEU A 252 2.90 -4.84 1.51
N LYS A 253 2.44 -3.67 1.92
CA LYS A 253 2.49 -2.43 1.13
C LYS A 253 2.81 -1.25 2.03
N PRO A 254 4.10 -0.98 2.30
CA PRO A 254 4.51 0.01 3.31
C PRO A 254 4.29 1.45 2.85
N TYR A 255 4.25 1.72 1.55
CA TYR A 255 4.01 3.07 1.05
C TYR A 255 2.51 3.30 0.90
N ARG A 256 1.99 4.26 1.64
CA ARG A 256 0.59 4.67 1.61
C ARG A 256 0.51 6.15 1.27
N GLY A 257 -0.46 6.52 0.46
CA GLY A 257 -0.67 7.92 0.12
C GLY A 257 -2.12 8.23 -0.17
N TYR A 258 -2.39 9.52 -0.21
CA TYR A 258 -3.66 10.05 -0.69
C TYR A 258 -3.42 11.12 -1.75
N LYS A 259 -4.43 11.31 -2.60
CA LYS A 259 -4.52 12.41 -3.55
C LYS A 259 -5.93 12.96 -3.57
N LEU A 260 -6.07 14.28 -3.53
CA LEU A 260 -7.34 14.95 -3.76
C LEU A 260 -7.37 15.48 -5.19
N LEU A 261 -8.39 15.08 -5.96
CA LEU A 261 -8.57 15.55 -7.33
C LEU A 261 -9.27 16.91 -7.30
N VAL A 262 -8.48 17.97 -7.26
CA VAL A 262 -8.89 19.38 -7.37
C VAL A 262 -8.47 19.90 -8.75
N ASN A 263 -9.27 20.77 -9.35
CA ASN A 263 -8.87 21.42 -10.61
C ASN A 263 -7.60 22.25 -10.36
N ASP A 264 -6.58 22.06 -11.20
CA ASP A 264 -5.32 22.81 -11.24
C ASP A 264 -4.37 22.73 -10.02
N GLU A 265 -4.79 22.16 -8.88
CA GLU A 265 -3.95 21.99 -7.69
C GLU A 265 -3.58 20.52 -7.42
N GLU A 266 -2.30 20.27 -7.13
CA GLU A 266 -1.81 18.95 -6.74
C GLU A 266 -1.73 18.83 -5.22
N ILE A 267 -2.77 18.24 -4.62
CA ILE A 267 -2.80 17.92 -3.19
C ILE A 267 -2.61 16.40 -3.05
N ALA A 268 -1.38 15.99 -2.75
CA ALA A 268 -1.02 14.60 -2.52
C ALA A 268 0.08 14.46 -1.48
N GLU A 269 0.02 13.37 -0.71
CA GLU A 269 1.07 13.01 0.25
C GLU A 269 1.29 11.49 0.20
N ILE A 270 2.55 11.07 0.30
CA ILE A 270 2.92 9.65 0.37
C ILE A 270 3.88 9.49 1.55
N LYS A 271 3.55 8.59 2.46
CA LYS A 271 4.40 8.22 3.60
C LYS A 271 4.68 6.73 3.60
N LYS A 272 5.85 6.37 4.13
CA LYS A 272 6.18 4.99 4.47
C LYS A 272 5.64 4.71 5.88
N VAL A 273 4.87 3.64 6.02
CA VAL A 273 4.25 3.22 7.28
C VAL A 273 4.92 1.93 7.74
N GLU A 274 5.57 2.00 8.90
CA GLU A 274 6.26 0.84 9.50
C GLU A 274 5.38 0.12 10.53
N ASN A 275 4.50 0.87 11.22
CA ASN A 275 3.60 0.36 12.25
C ASN A 275 2.13 0.74 11.96
N GLU A 276 1.22 -0.24 12.06
CA GLU A 276 -0.21 -0.04 11.74
C GLU A 276 -1.03 0.52 12.91
N LYS A 277 -0.53 0.42 14.14
CA LYS A 277 -1.30 0.74 15.34
C LYS A 277 -0.75 1.99 16.00
N ARG A 278 -1.40 3.12 15.71
CA ARG A 278 -1.15 4.41 16.36
C ARG A 278 -2.37 4.79 17.20
N PRO A 279 -2.22 5.10 18.50
CA PRO A 279 -3.32 5.60 19.31
C PRO A 279 -3.89 6.89 18.72
N VAL A 280 -5.20 6.94 18.51
CA VAL A 280 -5.88 8.14 17.98
C VAL A 280 -6.47 8.93 19.14
N TRP A 281 -6.22 10.23 19.18
CA TRP A 281 -6.72 11.14 20.20
C TRP A 281 -7.50 12.27 19.57
N TYR A 282 -8.68 12.60 20.11
CA TYR A 282 -9.40 13.81 19.71
C TYR A 282 -9.09 14.94 20.69
N LEU A 283 -8.77 16.09 20.13
CA LEU A 283 -8.57 17.34 20.86
C LEU A 283 -9.60 18.36 20.39
N PHE A 284 -10.53 18.73 21.27
CA PHE A 284 -11.59 19.69 20.96
C PHE A 284 -11.20 21.09 21.43
N ASN A 285 -11.21 22.07 20.52
CA ASN A 285 -11.00 23.47 20.86
C ASN A 285 -12.23 24.31 20.50
N CYS A 286 -12.86 24.89 21.52
CA CYS A 286 -14.04 25.75 21.39
C CYS A 286 -13.70 27.21 21.72
N THR A 287 -12.57 27.72 21.23
CA THR A 287 -12.24 29.15 21.35
C THR A 287 -13.34 29.99 20.66
N LEU A 288 -13.76 31.09 21.28
CA LEU A 288 -14.86 31.97 20.82
C LEU A 288 -14.46 32.80 19.59
N ASN A 289 -14.33 32.12 18.45
CA ASN A 289 -14.09 32.73 17.15
C ASN A 289 -14.87 31.95 16.07
N PRO A 290 -16.19 32.19 15.94
CA PRO A 290 -17.04 31.47 15.00
C PRO A 290 -16.66 31.81 13.55
N GLU A 291 -16.48 30.80 12.71
CA GLU A 291 -16.17 30.94 11.28
C GLU A 291 -17.27 30.25 10.42
N PRO A 292 -18.39 30.95 10.13
CA PRO A 292 -19.52 30.39 9.36
C PRO A 292 -19.11 29.84 8.00
N ASP A 293 -18.20 30.52 7.31
CA ASP A 293 -17.73 30.13 5.98
C ASP A 293 -17.16 28.71 5.98
N ARG A 294 -16.39 28.37 7.02
CA ARG A 294 -15.82 27.02 7.16
C ARG A 294 -16.90 25.96 7.31
N ALA A 295 -17.91 26.22 8.13
CA ALA A 295 -19.06 25.33 8.30
C ALA A 295 -19.88 25.20 7.01
N ASN A 296 -20.13 26.32 6.30
CA ASN A 296 -20.87 26.34 5.05
C ASN A 296 -20.19 25.53 3.95
N ASN A 297 -18.87 25.64 3.85
CA ASN A 297 -18.06 24.88 2.89
C ASN A 297 -18.28 23.37 3.08
N LEU A 298 -18.30 22.90 4.34
CA LEU A 298 -18.47 21.49 4.71
C LEU A 298 -19.89 20.95 4.47
N MET A 299 -20.90 21.80 4.24
CA MET A 299 -22.27 21.37 3.90
C MET A 299 -22.34 20.58 2.58
N LYS A 300 -21.26 20.60 1.77
CA LYS A 300 -21.09 19.71 0.60
C LYS A 300 -21.01 18.22 0.99
N ILE A 301 -20.60 17.90 2.22
CA ILE A 301 -20.51 16.54 2.77
C ILE A 301 -21.85 16.17 3.40
N LYS A 302 -22.51 15.13 2.88
CA LYS A 302 -23.89 14.80 3.27
C LYS A 302 -24.04 14.48 4.75
N VAL A 303 -23.08 13.77 5.33
CA VAL A 303 -23.05 13.43 6.76
C VAL A 303 -23.01 14.70 7.61
N PHE A 304 -22.13 15.64 7.26
CA PHE A 304 -22.01 16.93 7.94
C PHE A 304 -23.31 17.75 7.82
N GLU A 305 -23.86 17.85 6.62
CA GLU A 305 -25.10 18.59 6.35
C GLU A 305 -26.28 18.08 7.21
N ASN A 306 -26.44 16.76 7.30
CA ASN A 306 -27.48 16.13 8.09
C ASN A 306 -27.31 16.39 9.59
N SER A 307 -26.06 16.41 10.08
CA SER A 307 -25.74 16.70 11.47
C SER A 307 -26.08 18.15 11.87
N ILE A 308 -25.70 19.11 11.02
CA ILE A 308 -26.04 20.53 11.22
C ILE A 308 -27.56 20.72 11.21
N LYS A 309 -28.28 20.10 10.28
CA LYS A 309 -29.76 20.14 10.23
C LYS A 309 -30.39 19.58 11.50
N SER A 310 -29.86 18.47 12.01
CA SER A 310 -30.34 17.87 13.26
C SER A 310 -30.11 18.82 14.45
N SER A 311 -28.93 19.43 14.53
CA SER A 311 -28.62 20.44 15.56
C SER A 311 -29.48 21.70 15.44
N ALA A 312 -29.84 22.10 14.21
CA ALA A 312 -30.70 23.25 13.97
C ALA A 312 -32.13 23.02 14.48
N GLU A 313 -32.70 21.83 14.27
CA GLU A 313 -34.03 21.51 14.81
C GLU A 313 -34.06 21.50 16.34
N VAL A 314 -32.96 21.12 17.01
CA VAL A 314 -32.83 21.20 18.47
C VAL A 314 -32.85 22.65 18.98
N LEU A 315 -32.27 23.58 18.23
CA LEU A 315 -32.14 25.00 18.62
C LEU A 315 -33.36 25.86 18.23
N LYS A 316 -34.15 25.40 17.26
CA LYS A 316 -35.33 26.09 16.73
C LYS A 316 -36.36 26.53 17.79
N PRO A 317 -36.70 25.73 18.82
CA PRO A 317 -37.61 26.15 19.89
C PRO A 317 -37.12 27.36 20.70
N PHE A 318 -35.82 27.63 20.66
CA PHE A 318 -35.18 28.74 21.38
C PHE A 318 -34.97 29.98 20.49
N GLY A 319 -35.53 29.98 19.28
CA GLY A 319 -35.47 31.11 18.35
C GLY A 319 -34.10 31.29 17.65
N LEU A 320 -33.24 30.28 17.68
CA LEU A 320 -31.92 30.32 17.04
C LEU A 320 -31.95 29.51 15.73
N ASP A 321 -31.81 30.21 14.60
CA ASP A 321 -31.73 29.60 13.27
C ASP A 321 -30.28 29.27 12.91
N LEU A 322 -29.85 28.06 13.27
CA LEU A 322 -28.49 27.60 12.99
C LEU A 322 -28.17 27.50 11.49
N ILE A 323 -29.17 27.21 10.64
CA ILE A 323 -28.96 27.11 9.20
C ILE A 323 -28.66 28.50 8.62
N ASP A 324 -29.41 29.52 9.03
CA ASP A 324 -29.13 30.91 8.64
C ASP A 324 -27.75 31.37 9.16
N LEU A 325 -27.39 31.03 10.42
CA LEU A 325 -26.06 31.33 10.96
C LEU A 325 -24.91 30.74 10.13
N VAL A 326 -25.07 29.53 9.59
CA VAL A 326 -24.05 28.86 8.78
C VAL A 326 -24.07 29.38 7.33
N THR A 327 -25.23 29.64 6.75
CA THR A 327 -25.36 29.87 5.29
C THR A 327 -25.44 31.35 4.88
N ASN A 328 -25.82 32.26 5.78
CA ASN A 328 -26.13 33.66 5.45
C ASN A 328 -25.08 34.65 5.97
N GLN A 329 -24.00 34.81 5.19
CA GLN A 329 -22.80 35.58 5.56
C GLN A 329 -23.10 37.04 5.93
N ASN A 330 -23.94 37.74 5.15
CA ASN A 330 -24.19 39.18 5.32
C ASN A 330 -25.02 39.54 6.56
N LYS A 331 -25.80 38.60 7.11
CA LYS A 331 -26.52 38.79 8.38
C LYS A 331 -25.71 38.31 9.58
N SER A 332 -24.79 37.36 9.37
CA SER A 332 -24.08 36.67 10.44
C SER A 332 -23.22 37.59 11.31
N GLU A 333 -22.60 38.66 10.79
CA GLU A 333 -21.74 39.56 11.59
C GLU A 333 -22.44 40.22 12.78
N ASN A 334 -23.74 40.53 12.66
CA ASN A 334 -24.52 41.12 13.76
C ASN A 334 -25.07 40.05 14.71
N HIS A 335 -25.43 38.86 14.21
CA HIS A 335 -25.99 37.76 15.00
C HIS A 335 -24.94 36.92 15.75
N LEU A 336 -23.68 36.90 15.27
CA LEU A 336 -22.55 36.21 15.90
C LEU A 336 -21.87 37.02 17.01
N ARG A 337 -22.31 38.26 17.26
CA ARG A 337 -21.96 39.02 18.47
C ARG A 337 -22.54 38.39 19.75
N SER A 338 -23.61 37.61 19.59
CA SER A 338 -24.16 36.81 20.68
C SER A 338 -23.24 35.62 20.96
N ILE A 339 -22.78 35.51 22.20
CA ILE A 339 -22.02 34.36 22.68
C ILE A 339 -22.83 33.06 22.57
N THR A 340 -24.16 33.16 22.70
CA THR A 340 -25.12 32.06 22.51
C THR A 340 -25.09 31.53 21.08
N SER A 341 -25.20 32.41 20.10
CA SER A 341 -25.09 32.05 18.67
C SER A 341 -23.72 31.45 18.35
N ALA A 342 -22.65 32.09 18.83
CA ALA A 342 -21.27 31.67 18.56
C ALA A 342 -20.97 30.26 19.07
N TYR A 343 -21.25 29.97 20.36
CA TYR A 343 -21.00 28.65 20.93
C TYR A 343 -21.88 27.57 20.31
N SER A 344 -23.16 27.87 20.07
CA SER A 344 -24.09 26.91 19.44
C SER A 344 -23.58 26.48 18.06
N MET A 345 -23.09 27.42 17.25
CA MET A 345 -22.53 27.13 15.94
C MET A 345 -21.21 26.35 16.01
N ILE A 346 -20.28 26.76 16.90
CA ILE A 346 -18.98 26.09 17.09
C ILE A 346 -19.18 24.64 17.51
N VAL A 347 -20.04 24.39 18.50
CA VAL A 347 -20.30 23.04 19.02
C VAL A 347 -21.03 22.19 17.98
N ALA A 348 -22.08 22.70 17.33
CA ALA A 348 -22.78 21.97 16.28
C ALA A 348 -21.85 21.58 15.12
N THR A 349 -20.93 22.48 14.73
CA THR A 349 -19.92 22.18 13.69
C THR A 349 -18.96 21.09 14.11
N GLN A 350 -18.49 21.10 15.37
CA GLN A 350 -17.58 20.06 15.84
C GLN A 350 -18.26 18.71 16.01
N ILE A 351 -19.54 18.67 16.42
CA ILE A 351 -20.36 17.44 16.37
C ILE A 351 -20.41 16.91 14.95
N ALA A 352 -20.73 17.77 13.97
CA ALA A 352 -20.82 17.37 12.57
C ALA A 352 -19.48 16.85 12.01
N LEU A 353 -18.34 17.45 12.39
CA LEU A 353 -17.01 16.94 12.05
C LEU A 353 -16.73 15.57 12.70
N VAL A 354 -17.09 15.38 13.96
CA VAL A 354 -16.97 14.08 14.64
C VAL A 354 -17.80 13.02 13.92
N GLU A 355 -19.01 13.35 13.47
CA GLU A 355 -19.86 12.42 12.73
C GLU A 355 -19.28 12.05 11.36
N VAL A 356 -18.64 13.00 10.66
CA VAL A 356 -17.88 12.70 9.42
C VAL A 356 -16.73 11.73 9.69
N LEU A 357 -15.90 11.99 10.71
CA LEU A 357 -14.79 11.10 11.09
C LEU A 357 -15.30 9.72 11.52
N SER A 358 -16.36 9.68 12.31
CA SER A 358 -16.98 8.44 12.79
C SER A 358 -17.61 7.64 11.66
N ALA A 359 -18.23 8.31 10.67
CA ALA A 359 -18.81 7.66 9.50
C ALA A 359 -17.74 6.85 8.75
N VAL A 360 -16.55 7.41 8.53
CA VAL A 360 -15.42 6.71 7.89
C VAL A 360 -14.67 5.78 8.85
N GLY A 361 -15.14 5.58 10.09
CA GLY A 361 -14.56 4.63 11.04
C GLY A 361 -13.33 5.14 11.80
N ILE A 362 -13.06 6.45 11.78
CA ILE A 362 -12.04 7.05 12.64
C ILE A 362 -12.68 7.27 14.01
N VAL A 363 -12.18 6.56 15.02
CA VAL A 363 -12.65 6.65 16.40
C VAL A 363 -11.46 6.80 17.34
N PRO A 364 -11.55 7.68 18.37
CA PRO A 364 -10.43 7.93 19.26
C PRO A 364 -10.33 6.87 20.36
N GLY A 365 -9.09 6.56 20.74
CA GLY A 365 -8.73 5.87 21.98
C GLY A 365 -8.54 6.82 23.18
N GLY A 366 -8.46 8.13 22.96
CA GLY A 366 -8.40 9.15 24.02
C GLY A 366 -9.03 10.48 23.61
N LEU A 367 -9.53 11.23 24.60
CA LEU A 367 -10.30 12.47 24.43
C LEU A 367 -9.76 13.55 25.36
N ILE A 368 -9.52 14.74 24.80
CA ILE A 368 -9.15 15.94 25.55
C ILE A 368 -10.00 17.10 25.04
N GLY A 369 -10.62 17.84 25.95
CA GLY A 369 -11.37 19.05 25.62
C GLY A 369 -10.67 20.27 26.17
N HIS A 370 -10.65 21.38 25.42
CA HIS A 370 -10.17 22.68 25.87
C HIS A 370 -11.38 23.56 26.24
N GLY A 371 -11.60 23.77 27.54
CA GLY A 371 -12.76 24.50 28.06
C GLY A 371 -14.07 23.83 27.64
N MET A 372 -14.91 24.55 26.90
CA MET A 372 -16.20 24.05 26.37
C MET A 372 -16.05 22.82 25.45
N GLY A 373 -14.84 22.51 24.97
CA GLY A 373 -14.55 21.28 24.24
C GLY A 373 -14.83 20.00 25.04
N GLU A 374 -14.90 20.07 26.38
CA GLU A 374 -15.23 18.90 27.20
C GLU A 374 -16.68 18.41 27.03
N LEU A 375 -17.60 19.27 26.60
CA LEU A 375 -18.96 18.83 26.22
C LEU A 375 -18.90 17.84 25.05
N LEU A 376 -18.03 18.12 24.07
CA LEU A 376 -17.81 17.23 22.92
C LEU A 376 -17.11 15.94 23.32
N CYS A 377 -16.20 15.99 24.31
CA CYS A 377 -15.68 14.77 24.92
C CYS A 377 -16.81 13.91 25.47
N GLY A 378 -17.78 14.50 26.19
CA GLY A 378 -18.94 13.78 26.70
C GLY A 378 -19.81 13.15 25.60
N TYR A 379 -20.00 13.82 24.46
CA TYR A 379 -20.68 13.22 23.30
C TYR A 379 -19.91 12.03 22.75
N VAL A 380 -18.62 12.19 22.46
CA VAL A 380 -17.82 11.11 21.87
C VAL A 380 -17.67 9.96 22.86
N ASP A 381 -17.49 10.22 24.15
CA ASP A 381 -17.42 9.22 25.23
C ASP A 381 -18.71 8.40 25.41
N GLY A 382 -19.83 8.82 24.79
CA GLY A 382 -21.14 8.19 24.94
C GLY A 382 -21.88 8.60 26.22
N SER A 383 -21.36 9.60 26.93
CA SER A 383 -22.00 10.20 28.09
C SER A 383 -23.26 10.99 27.70
N PHE A 384 -23.24 11.66 26.55
CA PHE A 384 -24.34 12.50 26.06
C PHE A 384 -24.73 12.22 24.62
N SER A 385 -25.99 12.52 24.26
CA SER A 385 -26.40 12.64 22.86
C SER A 385 -25.93 13.97 22.24
N ALA A 386 -25.94 14.06 20.91
CA ALA A 386 -25.66 15.30 20.20
C ALA A 386 -26.62 16.43 20.63
N GLU A 387 -27.91 16.12 20.77
CA GLU A 387 -28.93 17.05 21.28
C GLU A 387 -28.58 17.61 22.66
N GLN A 388 -28.23 16.73 23.60
CA GLN A 388 -27.84 17.16 24.96
C GLN A 388 -26.64 18.09 24.93
N VAL A 389 -25.64 17.83 24.08
CA VAL A 389 -24.45 18.68 23.97
C VAL A 389 -24.77 20.04 23.33
N VAL A 390 -25.61 20.07 22.29
CA VAL A 390 -26.07 21.32 21.67
C VAL A 390 -26.84 22.17 22.68
N LEU A 391 -27.77 21.56 23.44
CA LEU A 391 -28.53 22.27 24.47
C LEU A 391 -27.63 22.72 25.63
N ALA A 392 -26.69 21.89 26.08
CA ALA A 392 -25.77 22.26 27.14
C ALA A 392 -24.89 23.44 26.73
N ALA A 393 -24.39 23.45 25.49
CA ALA A 393 -23.63 24.59 24.95
C ALA A 393 -24.50 25.85 24.86
N TYR A 394 -25.72 25.73 24.35
CA TYR A 394 -26.69 26.83 24.28
C TYR A 394 -26.94 27.44 25.66
N TRP A 395 -27.32 26.63 26.66
CA TRP A 395 -27.64 27.12 27.99
C TRP A 395 -26.43 27.65 28.75
N THR A 396 -25.26 27.06 28.54
CA THR A 396 -24.01 27.60 29.11
C THR A 396 -23.73 29.00 28.59
N ALA A 397 -23.84 29.19 27.27
CA ALA A 397 -23.66 30.49 26.66
C ALA A 397 -24.78 31.49 27.00
N LYS A 398 -26.03 31.03 27.09
CA LYS A 398 -27.20 31.85 27.43
C LYS A 398 -27.12 32.42 28.84
N VAL A 399 -26.66 31.62 29.80
CA VAL A 399 -26.44 32.10 31.18
C VAL A 399 -25.33 33.14 31.24
N LEU A 400 -24.26 32.99 30.44
CA LEU A 400 -23.22 34.02 30.32
C LEU A 400 -23.80 35.31 29.73
N GLU A 401 -24.57 35.21 28.65
CA GLU A 401 -25.17 36.35 27.97
C GLU A 401 -26.15 37.15 28.84
N GLU A 402 -26.92 36.45 29.69
CA GLU A 402 -27.89 37.07 30.61
C GLU A 402 -27.27 37.49 31.95
N SER A 403 -25.99 37.22 32.16
CA SER A 403 -25.30 37.56 33.39
C SER A 403 -24.79 38.99 33.40
N SER A 404 -24.90 39.67 34.55
CA SER A 404 -24.32 40.99 34.77
C SER A 404 -22.83 40.88 35.16
N LEU A 405 -22.04 40.18 34.34
CA LEU A 405 -20.59 40.08 34.54
C LEU A 405 -19.91 41.40 34.15
N VAL A 406 -18.77 41.69 34.78
CA VAL A 406 -17.90 42.78 34.35
C VAL A 406 -17.29 42.41 33.01
N ASP A 407 -17.25 43.36 32.07
CA ASP A 407 -16.58 43.17 30.79
C ASP A 407 -15.15 42.65 31.01
N GLY A 408 -14.90 41.46 30.47
CA GLY A 408 -13.67 40.71 30.63
C GLY A 408 -12.82 40.66 29.37
N ALA A 409 -11.53 40.39 29.58
CA ALA A 409 -10.58 40.08 28.53
C ALA A 409 -9.79 38.82 28.89
N MET A 410 -9.18 38.22 27.87
CA MET A 410 -8.25 37.11 28.01
C MET A 410 -6.99 37.38 27.18
N VAL A 411 -5.83 37.07 27.74
CA VAL A 411 -4.53 37.22 27.05
C VAL A 411 -3.67 36.00 27.35
N ASP A 412 -3.04 35.45 26.32
CA ASP A 412 -2.01 34.43 26.44
C ASP A 412 -0.68 35.11 26.72
N ILE A 413 0.08 34.61 27.70
CA ILE A 413 1.33 35.19 28.19
C ILE A 413 2.41 34.11 28.17
N GLY A 414 3.61 34.46 27.73
CA GLY A 414 4.79 33.59 27.71
C GLY A 414 5.49 33.47 29.07
N ILE A 415 4.79 32.97 30.08
CA ILE A 415 5.32 32.65 31.41
C ILE A 415 4.81 31.28 31.84
N ASN A 416 5.49 30.63 32.79
CA ASN A 416 5.04 29.31 33.28
C ASN A 416 3.85 29.42 34.26
N TRP A 417 3.16 28.30 34.50
CA TRP A 417 1.98 28.23 35.36
C TRP A 417 2.24 28.71 36.80
N SER A 418 3.40 28.42 37.37
CA SER A 418 3.75 28.85 38.72
C SER A 418 4.02 30.35 38.80
N GLU A 419 4.65 30.93 37.79
CA GLU A 419 4.92 32.37 37.71
C GLU A 419 3.65 33.17 37.57
N ALA A 420 2.72 32.72 36.71
CA ALA A 420 1.43 33.37 36.54
C ALA A 420 0.69 33.54 37.87
N HIS A 421 0.69 32.52 38.74
CA HIS A 421 0.07 32.60 40.07
C HIS A 421 0.78 33.58 41.02
N LYS A 422 2.06 33.87 40.81
CA LYS A 422 2.83 34.81 41.65
C LYS A 422 2.69 36.26 41.18
N CYS A 423 2.60 36.48 39.86
CA CYS A 423 2.68 37.82 39.28
C CYS A 423 1.31 38.42 38.88
N CYS A 424 0.24 37.62 38.79
CA CYS A 424 -1.09 38.12 38.46
C CYS A 424 -1.62 39.08 39.56
N PRO A 425 -2.17 40.26 39.17
CA PRO A 425 -2.97 41.11 40.05
C PRO A 425 -4.14 40.37 40.69
N LYS A 426 -4.67 40.90 41.80
CA LYS A 426 -5.74 40.25 42.60
C LYS A 426 -7.04 39.96 41.81
N ASP A 427 -7.31 40.72 40.75
CA ASP A 427 -8.48 40.62 39.90
C ASP A 427 -8.19 39.96 38.54
N ILE A 428 -7.00 39.38 38.35
CA ILE A 428 -6.60 38.62 37.17
C ILE A 428 -6.27 37.19 37.60
N PHE A 429 -6.75 36.22 36.85
CA PHE A 429 -6.63 34.80 37.19
C PHE A 429 -5.91 34.04 36.07
N PRO A 430 -4.90 33.21 36.37
CA PRO A 430 -4.43 32.17 35.46
C PRO A 430 -5.59 31.23 35.11
N SER A 431 -6.07 31.32 33.88
CA SER A 431 -7.31 30.69 33.44
C SER A 431 -7.07 29.45 32.59
N ARG A 432 -5.95 29.36 31.86
CA ARG A 432 -5.63 28.19 31.02
C ARG A 432 -4.14 27.88 31.04
N HIS A 433 -3.77 26.65 31.39
CA HIS A 433 -2.41 26.14 31.33
C HIS A 433 -2.17 25.50 29.96
N LEU A 434 -1.57 26.24 29.02
CA LEU A 434 -1.51 25.86 27.61
C LEU A 434 -0.31 24.96 27.29
N SER A 435 0.87 25.32 27.79
CA SER A 435 2.09 24.51 27.74
C SER A 435 3.01 24.89 28.89
N GLU A 436 4.18 24.25 28.99
CA GLU A 436 5.17 24.49 30.05
C GLU A 436 5.50 25.99 30.25
N TYR A 437 5.54 26.76 29.16
CA TYR A 437 5.96 28.16 29.14
C TYR A 437 4.85 29.16 28.75
N TYR A 438 3.60 28.70 28.61
CA TYR A 438 2.52 29.57 28.13
C TYR A 438 1.23 29.37 28.92
N VAL A 439 0.65 30.49 29.35
CA VAL A 439 -0.56 30.54 30.19
C VAL A 439 -1.50 31.60 29.66
N SER A 440 -2.80 31.30 29.61
CA SER A 440 -3.81 32.35 29.48
C SER A 440 -4.19 32.90 30.83
N VAL A 441 -4.35 34.21 30.92
CA VAL A 441 -4.97 34.88 32.07
C VAL A 441 -6.30 35.49 31.67
N SER A 442 -7.22 35.61 32.62
CA SER A 442 -8.54 36.22 32.43
C SER A 442 -8.88 37.16 33.59
N GLY A 443 -9.58 38.24 33.28
CA GLY A 443 -9.99 39.26 34.26
C GLY A 443 -10.74 40.43 33.60
N PRO A 444 -11.03 41.50 34.34
CA PRO A 444 -11.63 42.73 33.80
C PRO A 444 -10.76 43.35 32.69
N ILE A 445 -11.40 43.89 31.64
CA ILE A 445 -10.70 44.45 30.45
C ILE A 445 -9.58 45.43 30.85
N LYS A 446 -9.87 46.37 31.76
CA LYS A 446 -8.90 47.41 32.15
C LYS A 446 -7.66 46.81 32.82
N SER A 447 -7.86 45.87 33.73
CA SER A 447 -6.78 45.22 34.49
C SER A 447 -5.95 44.33 33.58
N VAL A 448 -6.59 43.53 32.73
CA VAL A 448 -5.91 42.66 31.76
C VAL A 448 -5.06 43.46 30.79
N LYS A 449 -5.56 44.57 30.25
CA LYS A 449 -4.78 45.45 29.35
C LYS A 449 -3.57 46.06 30.05
N ALA A 450 -3.73 46.58 31.27
CA ALA A 450 -2.62 47.12 32.04
C ALA A 450 -1.55 46.05 32.36
N PHE A 451 -1.99 44.82 32.66
CA PHE A 451 -1.09 43.70 32.90
C PHE A 451 -0.38 43.24 31.63
N GLU A 452 -1.08 43.22 30.49
CA GLU A 452 -0.51 42.95 29.19
C GLU A 452 0.57 43.97 28.81
N GLU A 453 0.29 45.27 28.96
CA GLU A 453 1.26 46.34 28.72
C GLU A 453 2.49 46.20 29.61
N LYS A 454 2.30 45.85 30.89
CA LYS A 454 3.40 45.53 31.80
C LYS A 454 4.25 44.37 31.27
N MET A 455 3.62 43.24 30.91
CA MET A 455 4.35 42.09 30.37
C MET A 455 5.12 42.42 29.09
N ARG A 456 4.51 43.18 28.17
CA ARG A 456 5.20 43.66 26.96
C ARG A 456 6.40 44.55 27.29
N SER A 457 6.30 45.41 28.31
CA SER A 457 7.41 46.26 28.77
C SER A 457 8.59 45.47 29.34
N GLU A 458 8.33 44.27 29.85
CA GLU A 458 9.33 43.30 30.32
C GLU A 458 9.85 42.35 29.21
N ASN A 459 9.51 42.61 27.93
CA ASN A 459 9.80 41.75 26.77
C ASN A 459 9.20 40.34 26.87
N ILE A 460 8.11 40.17 27.62
CA ILE A 460 7.37 38.91 27.73
C ILE A 460 6.32 38.86 26.61
N PHE A 461 6.20 37.71 25.95
CA PHE A 461 5.21 37.48 24.90
C PHE A 461 3.79 37.66 25.43
N THR A 462 2.94 38.39 24.69
CA THR A 462 1.50 38.46 24.94
C THR A 462 0.71 38.32 23.65
N LYS A 463 -0.48 37.72 23.73
CA LYS A 463 -1.43 37.63 22.61
C LYS A 463 -2.87 37.66 23.12
N GLU A 464 -3.63 38.67 22.70
CA GLU A 464 -5.06 38.76 23.02
C GLU A 464 -5.84 37.57 22.45
N ILE A 465 -6.83 37.10 23.21
CA ILE A 465 -7.69 35.98 22.83
C ILE A 465 -9.14 36.42 22.77
N ALA A 466 -9.81 36.06 21.68
CA ALA A 466 -11.23 36.31 21.50
C ALA A 466 -12.05 35.62 22.60
N CYS A 467 -12.79 36.44 23.36
CA CYS A 467 -13.67 36.00 24.44
C CYS A 467 -15.02 36.75 24.44
N GLN A 468 -15.28 37.55 23.41
CA GLN A 468 -16.50 38.37 23.25
C GLN A 468 -16.88 39.20 24.49
N GLY A 469 -15.88 39.65 25.26
CA GLY A 469 -16.10 40.47 26.45
C GLY A 469 -16.39 39.67 27.74
N TYR A 470 -16.23 38.34 27.73
CA TYR A 470 -16.49 37.51 28.91
C TYR A 470 -15.18 36.99 29.54
N PRO A 471 -15.00 37.15 30.87
CA PRO A 471 -13.86 36.57 31.55
C PRO A 471 -14.15 35.09 31.87
N LEU A 472 -13.61 34.18 31.06
CA LEU A 472 -13.86 32.74 31.18
C LEU A 472 -12.84 32.04 32.09
N HIS A 473 -13.27 30.96 32.74
CA HIS A 473 -12.42 30.09 33.57
C HIS A 473 -11.76 30.80 34.77
N CYS A 474 -12.49 31.75 35.37
CA CYS A 474 -12.08 32.47 36.57
C CYS A 474 -13.17 32.44 37.66
N HIS A 475 -12.99 31.53 38.63
CA HIS A 475 -13.99 31.23 39.66
C HIS A 475 -14.58 32.46 40.36
N ASN A 476 -13.73 33.43 40.73
CA ASN A 476 -14.12 34.60 41.51
C ASN A 476 -14.90 35.66 40.74
N MET A 477 -15.04 35.54 39.42
CA MET A 477 -15.83 36.47 38.62
C MET A 477 -17.28 36.03 38.46
N TYR A 478 -17.60 34.76 38.75
CA TYR A 478 -18.95 34.23 38.64
C TYR A 478 -19.70 34.35 39.96
N SER A 479 -20.91 34.93 39.91
CA SER A 479 -21.80 34.94 41.08
C SER A 479 -22.38 33.55 41.33
N TYR A 480 -22.70 33.26 42.59
CA TYR A 480 -23.43 32.04 42.97
C TYR A 480 -24.75 31.91 42.19
N ALA A 481 -25.48 33.01 41.99
CA ALA A 481 -26.73 33.01 41.24
C ALA A 481 -26.55 32.58 39.77
N ASN A 482 -25.43 32.94 39.13
CA ASN A 482 -25.15 32.52 37.74
C ASN A 482 -24.81 31.04 37.66
N THR A 483 -23.97 30.54 38.57
CA THR A 483 -23.59 29.12 38.62
C THR A 483 -24.77 28.21 39.00
N GLU A 484 -25.65 28.66 39.90
CA GLU A 484 -26.88 27.95 40.26
C GLU A 484 -27.87 27.90 39.09
N ARG A 485 -28.04 29.00 38.34
CA ARG A 485 -28.88 29.01 37.13
C ARG A 485 -28.36 28.04 36.07
N LEU A 486 -27.05 28.06 35.82
CA LEU A 486 -26.44 27.13 34.88
C LEU A 486 -26.65 25.68 35.33
N TRP A 487 -26.39 25.38 36.60
CA TRP A 487 -26.60 24.06 37.17
C TRP A 487 -28.04 23.57 36.94
N LYS A 488 -29.05 24.37 37.28
CA LYS A 488 -30.48 24.03 37.09
C LYS A 488 -30.85 23.79 35.62
N SER A 489 -30.25 24.55 34.70
CA SER A 489 -30.48 24.35 33.27
C SER A 489 -29.82 23.07 32.77
N LEU A 490 -28.59 22.79 33.18
CA LEU A 490 -27.85 21.59 32.79
C LEU A 490 -28.42 20.32 33.42
N GLU A 491 -28.91 20.37 34.66
CA GLU A 491 -29.50 19.23 35.35
C GLU A 491 -30.72 18.67 34.61
N LYS A 492 -31.53 19.55 34.00
CA LYS A 492 -32.67 19.15 33.16
C LYS A 492 -32.25 18.42 31.90
N ILE A 493 -31.09 18.77 31.34
CA ILE A 493 -30.53 18.17 30.13
C ILE A 493 -29.81 16.86 30.47
N MET A 494 -29.14 16.83 31.62
CA MET A 494 -28.27 15.77 32.11
C MET A 494 -28.93 14.98 33.26
N ALA A 495 -30.23 14.71 33.16
CA ALA A 495 -31.02 14.12 34.24
C ALA A 495 -30.53 12.73 34.70
N ASN A 496 -29.84 12.00 33.82
CA ASN A 496 -29.27 10.67 34.08
C ASN A 496 -27.76 10.67 33.81
N PRO A 497 -26.93 11.19 34.75
CA PRO A 497 -25.50 11.33 34.52
C PRO A 497 -24.81 9.97 34.40
N LYS A 498 -23.94 9.83 33.40
CA LYS A 498 -23.16 8.62 33.15
C LYS A 498 -21.75 8.76 33.70
N PRO A 499 -21.10 7.66 34.13
CA PRO A 499 -19.69 7.70 34.47
C PRO A 499 -18.84 7.99 33.23
N ARG A 500 -17.86 8.87 33.38
CA ARG A 500 -16.86 9.18 32.37
C ARG A 500 -15.95 7.97 32.19
N SER A 501 -15.64 7.60 30.95
CA SER A 501 -14.69 6.51 30.71
C SER A 501 -13.24 6.98 30.95
N SER A 502 -12.32 6.03 31.12
CA SER A 502 -10.89 6.31 31.29
C SER A 502 -10.23 6.95 30.05
N ARG A 503 -10.91 6.95 28.90
CA ARG A 503 -10.41 7.56 27.67
C ARG A 503 -10.57 9.08 27.67
N TRP A 504 -11.46 9.62 28.51
CA TRP A 504 -11.67 11.06 28.65
C TRP A 504 -10.78 11.63 29.75
N ILE A 505 -9.70 12.28 29.31
CA ILE A 505 -8.79 12.99 30.20
C ILE A 505 -9.36 14.38 30.48
N SER A 506 -9.68 14.65 31.75
CA SER A 506 -10.25 15.93 32.15
C SER A 506 -9.19 17.02 32.07
N SER A 507 -9.53 18.15 31.45
CA SER A 507 -8.74 19.38 31.53
C SER A 507 -9.28 20.35 32.60
N SER A 508 -10.40 20.06 33.24
CA SER A 508 -10.97 20.94 34.29
C SER A 508 -10.62 20.52 35.71
N TYR A 509 -10.19 19.27 35.90
CA TYR A 509 -9.73 18.74 37.18
C TYR A 509 -8.25 18.44 37.14
N LYS A 510 -7.57 18.63 38.28
CA LYS A 510 -6.16 18.21 38.40
C LYS A 510 -6.07 16.69 38.29
N GLN A 511 -4.95 16.19 37.79
CA GLN A 511 -4.73 14.74 37.69
C GLN A 511 -4.93 13.99 39.01
N SER A 512 -4.53 14.58 40.14
CA SER A 512 -4.76 14.00 41.48
C SER A 512 -6.24 13.87 41.84
N GLU A 513 -7.12 14.62 41.17
CA GLU A 513 -8.55 14.69 41.46
C GLU A 513 -9.39 13.86 40.50
N TRP A 514 -8.84 13.29 39.42
CA TRP A 514 -9.63 12.56 38.41
C TRP A 514 -10.42 11.37 38.97
N ASN A 515 -9.97 10.81 40.09
CA ASN A 515 -10.64 9.71 40.79
C ASN A 515 -11.63 10.18 41.87
N ASN A 516 -11.83 11.48 42.05
CA ASN A 516 -12.79 12.01 43.01
C ASN A 516 -14.23 11.81 42.51
N PRO A 517 -15.21 11.66 43.42
CA PRO A 517 -16.62 11.52 43.02
C PRO A 517 -17.10 12.64 42.09
N SER A 518 -16.64 13.89 42.32
CA SER A 518 -17.01 15.09 41.54
C SER A 518 -16.53 15.09 40.09
N SER A 519 -15.50 14.30 39.76
CA SER A 519 -14.95 14.20 38.40
C SER A 519 -15.28 12.88 37.72
N LYS A 520 -15.90 11.92 38.43
CA LYS A 520 -16.21 10.58 37.86
C LYS A 520 -17.41 10.59 36.94
N PHE A 521 -18.36 11.48 37.16
CA PHE A 521 -19.60 11.54 36.38
C PHE A 521 -19.59 12.74 35.43
N ALA A 522 -20.19 12.53 34.26
CA ALA A 522 -20.51 13.60 33.33
C ALA A 522 -21.88 14.16 33.72
N ASP A 523 -21.89 15.12 34.64
CA ASP A 523 -23.10 15.71 35.21
C ASP A 523 -23.09 17.25 35.16
N ALA A 524 -24.19 17.87 35.58
CA ALA A 524 -24.32 19.32 35.61
C ALA A 524 -23.26 19.99 36.49
N CYS A 525 -22.87 19.36 37.61
CA CYS A 525 -21.84 19.90 38.51
C CYS A 525 -20.47 19.91 37.84
N TYR A 526 -20.14 18.87 37.08
CA TYR A 526 -18.91 18.79 36.29
C TYR A 526 -18.79 19.96 35.31
N PHE A 527 -19.86 20.29 34.57
CA PHE A 527 -19.80 21.36 33.56
C PHE A 527 -19.90 22.77 34.15
N VAL A 528 -20.56 22.93 35.30
CA VAL A 528 -20.46 24.18 36.07
C VAL A 528 -19.02 24.37 36.56
N HIS A 529 -18.37 23.32 37.05
CA HIS A 529 -16.95 23.34 37.42
C HIS A 529 -16.05 23.65 36.23
N ASN A 530 -16.27 23.03 35.06
CA ASN A 530 -15.53 23.30 33.83
C ASN A 530 -15.56 24.78 33.42
N LEU A 531 -16.72 25.44 33.55
CA LEU A 531 -16.85 26.85 33.19
C LEU A 531 -16.05 27.77 34.11
N VAL A 532 -16.03 27.49 35.41
CA VAL A 532 -15.47 28.41 36.43
C VAL A 532 -14.03 28.08 36.82
N SER A 533 -13.58 26.85 36.60
CA SER A 533 -12.24 26.39 36.97
C SER A 533 -11.24 26.58 35.82
N PRO A 534 -9.93 26.70 36.12
CA PRO A 534 -8.92 26.84 35.09
C PRO A 534 -8.81 25.59 34.19
N VAL A 535 -8.49 25.80 32.92
CA VAL A 535 -8.29 24.72 31.94
C VAL A 535 -6.84 24.25 31.96
N LEU A 536 -6.60 23.05 32.46
CA LEU A 536 -5.31 22.39 32.64
C LEU A 536 -4.90 21.59 31.38
N LEU A 537 -4.89 22.23 30.22
CA LEU A 537 -4.64 21.58 28.93
C LEU A 537 -3.26 20.90 28.86
N HIS A 538 -2.20 21.58 29.29
CA HIS A 538 -0.85 21.01 29.27
C HIS A 538 -0.76 19.69 30.05
N GLN A 539 -1.39 19.63 31.23
CA GLN A 539 -1.44 18.42 32.05
C GLN A 539 -2.18 17.28 31.36
N ALA A 540 -3.29 17.58 30.68
CA ALA A 540 -4.04 16.58 29.91
C ALA A 540 -3.22 16.06 28.72
N LEU A 541 -2.52 16.95 28.01
CA LEU A 541 -1.69 16.59 26.85
C LEU A 541 -0.50 15.69 27.22
N LEU A 542 0.04 15.81 28.44
CA LEU A 542 1.10 14.92 28.94
C LEU A 542 0.64 13.46 29.11
N GLN A 543 -0.67 13.17 29.05
CA GLN A 543 -1.19 11.80 29.08
C GLN A 543 -1.25 11.13 27.70
N VAL A 544 -1.02 11.89 26.63
CA VAL A 544 -1.02 11.33 25.27
C VAL A 544 0.21 10.45 25.11
N PRO A 545 0.06 9.17 24.71
CA PRO A 545 1.19 8.26 24.55
C PRO A 545 2.09 8.66 23.38
N GLU A 546 3.33 8.23 23.43
CA GLU A 546 4.25 8.33 22.30
C GLU A 546 3.68 7.61 21.07
N ASN A 547 4.04 8.08 19.88
CA ASN A 547 3.57 7.62 18.57
C ASN A 547 2.04 7.78 18.33
N ALA A 548 1.33 8.55 19.17
CA ALA A 548 -0.07 8.87 18.95
C ALA A 548 -0.29 9.80 17.74
N ILE A 549 -1.54 9.82 17.27
CA ILE A 549 -2.06 10.83 16.35
C ILE A 549 -3.10 11.65 17.11
N ILE A 550 -2.84 12.94 17.28
CA ILE A 550 -3.81 13.90 17.79
C ILE A 550 -4.55 14.51 16.60
N ILE A 551 -5.88 14.45 16.63
CA ILE A 551 -6.77 15.08 15.67
C ILE A 551 -7.43 16.27 16.38
N GLU A 552 -7.01 17.47 16.01
CA GLU A 552 -7.63 18.71 16.47
C GLU A 552 -8.92 18.97 15.68
N ILE A 553 -10.04 18.90 16.38
CA ILE A 553 -11.37 19.18 15.85
C ILE A 553 -11.74 20.57 16.34
N SER A 554 -11.65 21.56 15.45
CA SER A 554 -11.84 22.97 15.77
C SER A 554 -12.07 23.78 14.50
N GLN A 555 -12.84 24.87 14.59
CA GLN A 555 -12.86 25.90 13.55
C GLN A 555 -11.58 26.73 13.61
N HIS A 556 -11.23 27.22 14.80
CA HIS A 556 -10.02 28.00 15.05
C HIS A 556 -8.98 27.19 15.82
N HIS A 557 -7.73 27.19 15.34
CA HIS A 557 -6.68 26.34 15.92
C HIS A 557 -6.15 26.83 17.26
N LEU A 558 -5.73 25.86 18.06
CA LEU A 558 -4.85 26.09 19.19
C LEU A 558 -3.54 26.71 18.69
N PRO A 559 -2.97 27.66 19.45
CA PRO A 559 -1.72 28.30 19.09
C PRO A 559 -0.56 27.31 18.97
N HIS A 560 0.40 27.61 18.10
CA HIS A 560 1.54 26.73 17.82
C HIS A 560 2.42 26.41 19.05
N TYR A 561 2.45 27.28 20.06
CA TYR A 561 3.17 27.00 21.32
C TYR A 561 2.52 25.91 22.20
N VAL A 562 1.26 25.54 21.95
CA VAL A 562 0.66 24.34 22.56
C VAL A 562 1.29 23.09 21.96
N GLN A 563 1.44 23.06 20.63
CA GLN A 563 2.04 21.94 19.90
C GLN A 563 3.52 21.75 20.24
N LYS A 564 4.28 22.85 20.32
CA LYS A 564 5.70 22.80 20.72
C LYS A 564 5.93 22.23 22.12
N GLY A 565 4.92 22.28 23.00
CA GLY A 565 4.98 21.69 24.34
C GLY A 565 4.76 20.18 24.39
N MET A 566 4.53 19.53 23.25
CA MET A 566 4.35 18.08 23.14
C MET A 566 5.68 17.35 22.86
N THR A 567 5.82 16.11 23.33
CA THR A 567 7.03 15.28 23.14
C THR A 567 7.26 14.90 21.66
N ARG A 568 8.47 14.41 21.33
CA ARG A 568 9.04 14.40 19.97
C ARG A 568 8.53 13.31 19.01
N ASP A 569 7.47 12.56 19.33
CA ASP A 569 6.93 11.54 18.43
C ASP A 569 5.39 11.48 18.45
N ILE A 570 4.74 12.62 18.19
CA ILE A 570 3.28 12.71 18.04
C ILE A 570 2.98 13.36 16.69
N GLU A 571 2.08 12.75 15.91
CA GLU A 571 1.54 13.42 14.72
C GLU A 571 0.33 14.26 15.12
N TYR A 572 0.39 15.55 14.81
CA TYR A 572 -0.70 16.48 15.09
C TYR A 572 -1.38 16.86 13.79
N ILE A 573 -2.67 16.54 13.66
CA ILE A 573 -3.48 16.78 12.47
C ILE A 573 -4.60 17.75 12.84
N ARG A 574 -4.72 18.82 12.07
CA ARG A 574 -5.89 19.70 12.13
C ARG A 574 -6.88 19.26 11.06
N VAL A 575 -8.14 19.09 11.45
CA VAL A 575 -9.18 18.69 10.50
C VAL A 575 -9.48 19.80 9.50
N LEU A 576 -9.42 21.04 9.97
CA LEU A 576 -9.53 22.25 9.16
C LEU A 576 -8.15 22.93 9.18
N GLU A 577 -7.68 23.46 8.07
CA GLU A 577 -6.41 24.19 7.98
C GLU A 577 -6.69 25.64 7.64
N LYS A 578 -5.80 26.52 8.08
CA LYS A 578 -5.93 27.95 7.81
C LYS A 578 -5.78 28.20 6.29
N ASP A 579 -6.52 29.19 5.78
CA ASP A 579 -6.39 29.69 4.41
C ASP A 579 -6.66 28.64 3.30
N THR A 580 -7.37 27.54 3.63
CA THR A 580 -7.75 26.45 2.70
C THR A 580 -9.26 26.24 2.73
N ASP A 581 -9.88 25.85 1.59
CA ASP A 581 -11.29 25.41 1.58
C ASP A 581 -11.49 24.29 2.61
N SER A 582 -12.52 24.42 3.46
CA SER A 582 -12.71 23.51 4.59
C SER A 582 -13.06 22.08 4.17
N THR A 583 -13.69 21.89 3.01
CA THR A 583 -13.91 20.55 2.44
C THR A 583 -12.60 19.94 1.97
N VAL A 584 -11.75 20.72 1.30
CA VAL A 584 -10.40 20.30 0.88
C VAL A 584 -9.58 19.89 2.09
N SER A 585 -9.57 20.70 3.14
CA SER A 585 -8.81 20.42 4.36
C SER A 585 -9.34 19.19 5.10
N ALA A 586 -10.66 19.07 5.29
CA ALA A 586 -11.26 17.91 5.94
C ALA A 586 -10.95 16.61 5.19
N LEU A 587 -11.11 16.58 3.87
CA LEU A 587 -10.76 15.40 3.07
C LEU A 587 -9.26 15.10 3.09
N SER A 588 -8.42 16.12 3.02
CA SER A 588 -6.96 15.96 3.11
C SER A 588 -6.54 15.41 4.47
N SER A 589 -7.19 15.83 5.56
CA SER A 589 -6.92 15.29 6.91
C SER A 589 -7.26 13.80 6.99
N ILE A 590 -8.37 13.36 6.39
CA ILE A 590 -8.75 11.94 6.30
C ILE A 590 -7.73 11.16 5.44
N GLY A 591 -7.30 11.74 4.33
CA GLY A 591 -6.24 11.17 3.49
C GLY A 591 -4.91 11.02 4.23
N ARG A 592 -4.50 12.05 4.99
CA ARG A 592 -3.29 12.05 5.80
C ARG A 592 -3.36 11.01 6.91
N LEU A 593 -4.52 10.83 7.54
CA LEU A 593 -4.75 9.75 8.51
C LEU A 593 -4.51 8.37 7.89
N TYR A 594 -4.94 8.15 6.64
CA TYR A 594 -4.62 6.92 5.91
C TYR A 594 -3.11 6.78 5.61
N ALA A 595 -2.44 7.86 5.20
CA ALA A 595 -0.99 7.88 4.98
C ALA A 595 -0.19 7.61 6.28
N LEU A 596 -0.78 7.87 7.45
CA LEU A 596 -0.21 7.58 8.77
C LEU A 596 -0.53 6.18 9.30
N GLY A 597 -1.25 5.35 8.54
CA GLY A 597 -1.51 3.95 8.84
C GLY A 597 -2.94 3.60 9.23
N LEU A 598 -3.84 4.57 9.35
CA LEU A 598 -5.27 4.28 9.58
C LEU A 598 -5.94 3.76 8.31
N ASN A 599 -7.13 3.19 8.47
CA ASN A 599 -7.92 2.61 7.37
C ASN A 599 -9.33 3.23 7.31
N PRO A 600 -9.46 4.53 7.01
CA PRO A 600 -10.78 5.18 6.92
C PRO A 600 -11.58 4.63 5.74
N ASP A 601 -12.84 4.25 5.97
CA ASP A 601 -13.80 3.79 4.95
C ASP A 601 -14.43 4.99 4.23
N ILE A 602 -13.64 5.63 3.38
CA ILE A 602 -14.01 6.87 2.69
C ILE A 602 -15.17 6.72 1.73
N GLU A 603 -15.50 5.49 1.32
CA GLU A 603 -16.61 5.19 0.40
C GLU A 603 -17.96 5.65 0.96
N LYS A 604 -18.09 5.73 2.29
CA LYS A 604 -19.28 6.24 2.99
C LYS A 604 -19.51 7.75 2.83
N LEU A 605 -18.51 8.50 2.37
CA LEU A 605 -18.65 9.93 2.09
C LEU A 605 -19.20 10.20 0.68
N TYR A 606 -19.21 9.18 -0.18
CA TYR A 606 -19.58 9.29 -1.58
C TYR A 606 -20.89 8.52 -1.85
N PRO A 607 -21.56 8.77 -2.99
CA PRO A 607 -22.68 7.95 -3.43
C PRO A 607 -22.30 6.47 -3.48
N GLU A 608 -23.22 5.61 -3.06
CA GLU A 608 -23.02 4.16 -3.02
C GLU A 608 -22.94 3.59 -4.45
N VAL A 609 -22.01 2.66 -4.66
CA VAL A 609 -21.81 1.97 -5.94
C VAL A 609 -22.42 0.59 -5.90
N GLN A 610 -23.23 0.28 -6.91
CA GLN A 610 -23.76 -1.07 -7.11
C GLN A 610 -22.72 -1.94 -7.82
N PHE A 611 -22.45 -3.11 -7.25
CA PHE A 611 -21.60 -4.13 -7.86
C PHE A 611 -22.46 -5.19 -8.58
N PRO A 612 -21.98 -5.78 -9.69
CA PRO A 612 -20.70 -5.52 -10.36
C PRO A 612 -20.66 -4.15 -11.04
N VAL A 613 -19.47 -3.57 -11.16
CA VAL A 613 -19.31 -2.29 -11.89
C VAL A 613 -19.69 -2.43 -13.37
N PRO A 614 -20.09 -1.32 -14.03
CA PRO A 614 -20.38 -1.30 -15.44
C PRO A 614 -19.20 -1.73 -16.31
N LYS A 615 -19.55 -2.25 -17.48
CA LYS A 615 -18.65 -2.39 -18.62
C LYS A 615 -17.99 -1.04 -18.95
N ASN A 616 -16.72 -1.05 -19.36
CA ASN A 616 -15.88 0.13 -19.65
C ASN A 616 -15.27 0.79 -18.40
N THR A 617 -15.50 0.27 -17.19
CA THR A 617 -14.78 0.76 -16.01
C THR A 617 -13.28 0.41 -16.15
N PRO A 618 -12.34 1.37 -16.03
CA PRO A 618 -10.92 1.15 -16.33
C PRO A 618 -10.24 0.00 -15.59
N MET A 619 -9.27 -0.65 -16.23
CA MET A 619 -8.51 -1.76 -15.66
C MET A 619 -7.57 -1.29 -14.54
N ILE A 620 -7.43 -2.10 -13.49
CA ILE A 620 -6.54 -1.80 -12.35
C ILE A 620 -5.18 -2.46 -12.50
N SER A 621 -5.11 -3.67 -13.08
CA SER A 621 -3.85 -4.43 -13.15
C SER A 621 -2.68 -3.68 -13.81
N PRO A 622 -2.86 -2.87 -14.89
CA PRO A 622 -1.73 -2.14 -15.48
C PRO A 622 -1.17 -1.03 -14.58
N LEU A 623 -1.97 -0.59 -13.60
CA LEU A 623 -1.66 0.50 -12.66
C LEU A 623 -0.88 0.01 -11.44
N ILE A 624 -0.80 -1.31 -11.22
CA ILE A 624 -0.05 -1.90 -10.11
C ILE A 624 1.42 -2.02 -10.51
N LYS A 625 2.29 -1.24 -9.86
CA LYS A 625 3.75 -1.37 -9.99
C LYS A 625 4.35 -2.06 -8.76
N TRP A 626 5.34 -2.90 -8.99
CA TRP A 626 6.02 -3.70 -7.97
C TRP A 626 7.45 -3.20 -7.76
N ASP A 627 8.10 -3.70 -6.73
CA ASP A 627 9.54 -3.53 -6.53
C ASP A 627 10.29 -4.61 -7.33
N HIS A 628 10.77 -4.24 -8.52
CA HIS A 628 11.61 -5.10 -9.37
C HIS A 628 13.08 -4.65 -9.33
N SER A 629 13.54 -4.01 -8.25
CA SER A 629 14.94 -3.56 -8.11
C SER A 629 15.94 -4.71 -8.03
N ARG A 630 15.50 -5.89 -7.58
CA ARG A 630 16.34 -7.10 -7.50
C ARG A 630 16.26 -7.91 -8.78
N ASN A 631 17.42 -8.21 -9.35
CA ASN A 631 17.56 -9.17 -10.43
C ASN A 631 17.65 -10.58 -9.87
N TRP A 632 17.04 -11.53 -10.56
CA TRP A 632 17.08 -12.95 -10.21
C TRP A 632 17.80 -13.72 -11.31
N PHE A 633 18.34 -14.88 -10.96
CA PHE A 633 18.93 -15.78 -11.94
C PHE A 633 17.86 -16.22 -12.95
N VAL A 634 18.14 -15.96 -14.23
CA VAL A 634 17.34 -16.47 -15.35
C VAL A 634 18.21 -17.50 -16.06
N PRO A 635 17.83 -18.79 -16.06
CA PRO A 635 18.57 -19.84 -16.76
C PRO A 635 18.79 -19.46 -18.21
N ARG A 636 20.05 -19.54 -18.67
CA ARG A 636 20.41 -19.34 -20.07
C ARG A 636 20.58 -20.68 -20.73
N TRP A 637 20.14 -20.79 -21.99
CA TRP A 637 20.43 -21.95 -22.81
C TRP A 637 21.91 -21.94 -23.18
N ASP A 638 22.68 -22.94 -22.74
CA ASP A 638 24.08 -23.13 -23.15
C ASP A 638 24.13 -24.15 -24.30
N GLU A 639 24.69 -23.76 -25.44
CA GLU A 639 24.71 -24.55 -26.67
C GLU A 639 25.70 -25.74 -26.63
N ARG A 640 26.49 -25.89 -25.56
CA ARG A 640 27.65 -26.80 -25.52
C ARG A 640 27.44 -28.14 -24.80
N LEU A 641 26.21 -28.63 -24.72
CA LEU A 641 25.93 -30.00 -24.25
C LEU A 641 26.53 -31.02 -25.24
N GLY A 642 27.80 -31.37 -25.06
CA GLY A 642 28.50 -32.40 -25.86
C GLY A 642 30.04 -32.40 -25.88
N SER A 643 30.75 -31.43 -25.29
CA SER A 643 32.22 -31.41 -25.23
C SER A 643 32.79 -32.08 -23.97
N SER A 644 33.99 -32.67 -24.04
CA SER A 644 34.78 -33.14 -22.89
C SER A 644 35.41 -32.00 -22.08
N GLU A 645 34.82 -30.80 -22.18
CA GLU A 645 35.29 -29.54 -21.63
C GLU A 645 34.36 -29.18 -20.47
N MET A 646 34.88 -29.22 -19.25
CA MET A 646 34.14 -28.78 -18.06
C MET A 646 34.45 -27.31 -17.82
N ILE A 647 33.41 -26.47 -17.77
CA ILE A 647 33.54 -25.06 -17.40
C ILE A 647 33.06 -24.90 -15.95
N VAL A 648 33.91 -24.31 -15.12
CA VAL A 648 33.62 -24.04 -13.72
C VAL A 648 33.71 -22.54 -13.46
N ASP A 649 32.58 -21.95 -13.08
CA ASP A 649 32.50 -20.55 -12.66
C ASP A 649 32.69 -20.48 -11.13
N VAL A 650 33.79 -19.85 -10.70
CA VAL A 650 34.11 -19.62 -9.29
C VAL A 650 33.78 -18.16 -8.95
N ASP A 651 32.70 -17.94 -8.22
CA ASP A 651 32.25 -16.61 -7.79
C ASP A 651 32.43 -16.43 -6.29
N VAL A 652 33.14 -15.39 -5.85
CA VAL A 652 33.25 -15.03 -4.42
C VAL A 652 32.55 -13.71 -4.08
N GLY A 653 31.98 -13.03 -5.08
CA GLY A 653 31.37 -11.70 -4.95
C GLY A 653 29.91 -11.73 -4.52
N SER A 654 29.14 -12.73 -4.97
CA SER A 654 27.72 -12.86 -4.63
C SER A 654 27.47 -13.11 -3.13
N GLU A 655 26.41 -12.51 -2.57
CA GLU A 655 26.09 -12.63 -1.13
C GLU A 655 25.89 -14.08 -0.65
N ASP A 656 25.34 -14.94 -1.50
CA ASP A 656 25.00 -16.33 -1.17
C ASP A 656 26.00 -17.36 -1.72
N SER A 657 27.20 -16.94 -2.18
CA SER A 657 28.15 -17.87 -2.78
C SER A 657 28.76 -18.86 -1.77
N SER A 658 28.80 -20.14 -2.14
CA SER A 658 29.50 -21.22 -1.43
C SER A 658 31.03 -21.09 -1.51
N GLU A 659 31.58 -20.39 -2.49
CA GLU A 659 33.03 -20.30 -2.73
C GLU A 659 33.72 -19.20 -1.93
N LYS A 660 32.99 -18.50 -1.05
CA LYS A 660 33.53 -17.42 -0.21
C LYS A 660 34.70 -17.85 0.67
N TYR A 661 34.81 -19.13 1.03
CA TYR A 661 35.94 -19.64 1.81
C TYR A 661 37.28 -19.42 1.10
N LEU A 662 37.31 -19.32 -0.24
CA LEU A 662 38.51 -19.03 -1.01
C LEU A 662 39.13 -17.66 -0.67
N LEU A 663 38.36 -16.73 -0.11
CA LEU A 663 38.87 -15.44 0.37
C LEU A 663 39.91 -15.59 1.49
N ASP A 664 39.90 -16.71 2.21
CA ASP A 664 40.85 -17.02 3.27
C ASP A 664 42.19 -17.56 2.73
N HIS A 665 42.31 -17.86 1.44
CA HIS A 665 43.58 -18.25 0.83
C HIS A 665 44.38 -17.02 0.36
N CYS A 666 44.84 -16.23 1.33
CA CYS A 666 45.61 -15.02 1.09
C CYS A 666 47.12 -15.30 1.21
N VAL A 667 47.89 -14.87 0.20
CA VAL A 667 49.36 -14.95 0.18
C VAL A 667 49.89 -13.61 -0.33
N ASP A 668 50.78 -12.98 0.45
CA ASP A 668 51.35 -11.65 0.21
C ASP A 668 50.27 -10.58 -0.12
N GLY A 669 49.21 -10.54 0.69
CA GLY A 669 48.08 -9.63 0.53
C GLY A 669 47.19 -9.88 -0.69
N ARG A 670 47.43 -10.96 -1.47
CA ARG A 670 46.60 -11.33 -2.63
C ARG A 670 45.82 -12.60 -2.34
N ILE A 671 44.54 -12.58 -2.72
CA ILE A 671 43.69 -13.78 -2.66
C ILE A 671 44.01 -14.61 -3.90
N LEU A 672 44.74 -15.69 -3.70
CA LEU A 672 45.15 -16.58 -4.79
C LEU A 672 44.23 -17.80 -4.80
N TYR A 673 43.83 -18.25 -5.98
CA TYR A 673 43.15 -19.53 -6.10
C TYR A 673 44.12 -20.63 -5.65
N PRO A 674 43.73 -21.51 -4.71
CA PRO A 674 44.65 -22.51 -4.17
C PRO A 674 45.21 -23.43 -5.26
N ALA A 675 46.49 -23.75 -5.17
CA ALA A 675 47.15 -24.74 -6.03
C ALA A 675 46.41 -26.09 -6.03
N CYS A 676 45.97 -26.54 -4.85
CA CYS A 676 45.15 -27.74 -4.68
C CYS A 676 43.75 -27.62 -5.31
N GLY A 677 43.23 -26.40 -5.46
CA GLY A 677 41.97 -26.12 -6.14
C GLY A 677 42.01 -26.57 -7.60
N TYR A 678 43.12 -26.33 -8.32
CA TYR A 678 43.25 -26.80 -9.71
C TYR A 678 43.18 -28.32 -9.83
N LEU A 679 43.76 -29.03 -8.86
CA LEU A 679 43.70 -30.50 -8.79
C LEU A 679 42.27 -30.97 -8.51
N LEU A 680 41.57 -30.28 -7.60
CA LEU A 680 40.16 -30.58 -7.31
C LEU A 680 39.27 -30.35 -8.54
N LEU A 681 39.51 -29.27 -9.32
CA LEU A 681 38.80 -29.03 -10.58
C LEU A 681 39.04 -30.15 -11.59
N ALA A 682 40.30 -30.57 -11.76
CA ALA A 682 40.66 -31.70 -12.62
C ALA A 682 39.98 -32.99 -12.16
N TRP A 683 40.01 -33.28 -10.86
CA TRP A 683 39.40 -34.47 -10.27
C TRP A 683 37.89 -34.51 -10.46
N LYS A 684 37.19 -33.39 -10.20
CA LYS A 684 35.75 -33.25 -10.44
C LYS A 684 35.41 -33.46 -11.91
N ALA A 685 36.20 -32.90 -12.83
CA ALA A 685 36.00 -33.11 -14.26
C ALA A 685 36.11 -34.59 -14.66
N LEU A 686 37.13 -35.31 -14.18
CA LEU A 686 37.26 -36.74 -14.44
C LEU A 686 36.10 -37.54 -13.83
N ALA A 687 35.68 -37.20 -12.62
CA ALA A 687 34.58 -37.85 -11.92
C ALA A 687 33.25 -37.70 -12.66
N GLU A 688 32.95 -36.48 -13.13
CA GLU A 688 31.78 -36.17 -13.94
C GLU A 688 31.79 -36.95 -15.26
N MET A 689 32.95 -37.01 -15.93
CA MET A 689 33.13 -37.79 -17.17
C MET A 689 32.87 -39.30 -16.98
N VAL A 690 33.20 -39.87 -15.81
CA VAL A 690 32.93 -41.29 -15.50
C VAL A 690 31.63 -41.51 -14.73
N HIS A 691 30.80 -40.47 -14.58
CA HIS A 691 29.53 -40.48 -13.87
C HIS A 691 29.62 -41.03 -12.43
N LYS A 692 30.66 -40.63 -11.70
CA LYS A 692 30.86 -40.97 -10.29
C LYS A 692 31.05 -39.73 -9.45
N ASP A 693 30.77 -39.87 -8.16
CA ASP A 693 31.12 -38.83 -7.19
C ASP A 693 32.64 -38.80 -6.97
N TYR A 694 33.21 -37.61 -6.98
CA TYR A 694 34.66 -37.43 -6.88
C TYR A 694 35.19 -37.92 -5.53
N GLU A 695 34.42 -37.78 -4.44
CA GLU A 695 34.82 -38.25 -3.08
C GLU A 695 34.99 -39.77 -3.00
N SER A 696 34.32 -40.51 -3.89
CA SER A 696 34.40 -41.97 -3.97
C SER A 696 35.47 -42.47 -4.95
N LEU A 697 36.17 -41.56 -5.63
CA LEU A 697 36.97 -41.85 -6.81
C LEU A 697 38.47 -41.63 -6.54
N PRO A 698 39.24 -42.66 -6.16
CA PRO A 698 40.66 -42.48 -5.92
C PRO A 698 41.39 -42.16 -7.23
N VAL A 699 42.26 -41.16 -7.20
CA VAL A 699 43.06 -40.71 -8.35
C VAL A 699 44.53 -40.54 -7.96
N VAL A 700 45.42 -40.75 -8.92
CA VAL A 700 46.85 -40.46 -8.83
C VAL A 700 47.14 -39.28 -9.74
N PHE A 701 47.88 -38.30 -9.23
CA PHE A 701 48.41 -37.18 -9.99
C PHE A 701 49.91 -37.39 -10.24
N GLU A 702 50.34 -37.27 -11.50
CA GLU A 702 51.74 -37.33 -11.91
C GLU A 702 52.11 -36.10 -12.76
N ASP A 703 53.38 -35.70 -12.72
CA ASP A 703 53.93 -34.59 -13.53
C ASP A 703 53.09 -33.30 -13.47
N VAL A 704 52.54 -32.97 -12.30
CA VAL A 704 51.75 -31.76 -12.11
C VAL A 704 52.68 -30.54 -12.19
N ALA A 705 52.35 -29.64 -13.09
CA ALA A 705 52.98 -28.34 -13.23
C ALA A 705 51.94 -27.23 -13.08
N ILE A 706 52.17 -26.35 -12.11
CA ILE A 706 51.39 -25.12 -11.93
C ILE A 706 52.17 -24.00 -12.60
N HIS A 707 51.61 -23.46 -13.69
CA HIS A 707 52.28 -22.47 -14.53
C HIS A 707 52.07 -21.05 -14.00
N ARG A 708 50.91 -20.79 -13.41
CA ARG A 708 50.53 -19.47 -12.93
C ARG A 708 49.47 -19.57 -11.82
N ALA A 709 49.59 -18.71 -10.80
CA ALA A 709 48.53 -18.52 -9.82
C ALA A 709 47.43 -17.59 -10.36
N THR A 710 46.18 -17.97 -10.14
CA THR A 710 44.99 -17.17 -10.48
C THR A 710 44.65 -16.25 -9.31
N ILE A 711 44.43 -14.97 -9.58
CA ILE A 711 44.01 -14.01 -8.56
C ILE A 711 42.49 -14.01 -8.48
N VAL A 712 41.94 -14.23 -7.28
CA VAL A 712 40.50 -14.23 -7.04
C VAL A 712 40.00 -12.80 -6.81
N SER A 713 38.99 -12.40 -7.60
CA SER A 713 38.38 -11.08 -7.49
C SER A 713 36.94 -11.15 -6.99
N LYS A 714 36.52 -10.15 -6.22
CA LYS A 714 35.11 -9.94 -5.81
C LYS A 714 34.27 -9.28 -6.91
N SER A 715 34.88 -8.82 -8.00
CA SER A 715 34.20 -8.07 -9.06
C SER A 715 33.41 -8.93 -10.04
N GLY A 716 33.55 -10.26 -9.98
CA GLY A 716 32.82 -11.20 -10.83
C GLY A 716 33.41 -12.61 -10.79
N PRO A 717 32.71 -13.60 -11.37
CA PRO A 717 33.16 -14.98 -11.40
C PRO A 717 34.42 -15.15 -12.25
N ILE A 718 35.33 -16.01 -11.77
CA ILE A 718 36.45 -16.52 -12.55
C ILE A 718 35.98 -17.77 -13.29
N LYS A 719 36.30 -17.85 -14.59
CA LYS A 719 35.95 -19.01 -15.41
C LYS A 719 37.17 -19.89 -15.60
N PHE A 720 37.09 -21.11 -15.08
CA PHE A 720 38.05 -22.16 -15.38
C PHE A 720 37.49 -23.11 -16.43
N THR A 721 38.34 -23.46 -17.38
CA THR A 721 38.08 -24.50 -18.37
C THR A 721 39.00 -25.67 -18.05
N VAL A 722 38.43 -26.84 -17.83
CA VAL A 722 39.14 -28.09 -17.56
C VAL A 722 38.97 -29.02 -18.75
N ASN A 723 40.09 -29.41 -19.33
CA ASN A 723 40.16 -30.38 -20.42
C ASN A 723 40.87 -31.64 -19.95
N PHE A 724 40.30 -32.81 -20.27
CA PHE A 724 40.93 -34.10 -19.99
C PHE A 724 41.01 -34.96 -21.25
N THR A 725 42.19 -35.54 -21.49
CA THR A 725 42.44 -36.43 -22.63
C THR A 725 42.58 -37.87 -22.15
N TYR A 726 41.57 -38.70 -22.42
CA TYR A 726 41.48 -40.06 -21.87
C TYR A 726 42.65 -40.97 -22.28
N ILE A 727 43.09 -40.91 -23.54
CA ILE A 727 44.18 -41.75 -24.07
C ILE A 727 45.54 -41.33 -23.48
N GLY A 728 45.76 -40.02 -23.31
CA GLY A 728 47.01 -39.48 -22.79
C GLY A 728 47.07 -39.42 -21.26
N LYS A 729 45.95 -39.67 -20.57
CA LYS A 729 45.76 -39.43 -19.13
C LYS A 729 46.15 -38.01 -18.71
N ARG A 730 46.09 -37.03 -19.62
CA ARG A 730 46.54 -35.64 -19.37
C ARG A 730 45.36 -34.74 -19.08
N PHE A 731 45.49 -33.91 -18.06
CA PHE A 731 44.57 -32.82 -17.77
C PHE A 731 45.23 -31.46 -18.00
N GLU A 732 44.41 -30.50 -18.37
CA GLU A 732 44.77 -29.09 -18.51
C GLU A 732 43.66 -28.23 -17.88
N VAL A 733 44.06 -27.30 -17.01
CA VAL A 733 43.18 -26.26 -16.47
C VAL A 733 43.62 -24.93 -17.05
N SER A 734 42.68 -24.19 -17.61
CA SER A 734 42.92 -22.87 -18.18
C SER A 734 41.96 -21.82 -17.61
N GLU A 735 42.42 -20.57 -17.57
CA GLU A 735 41.67 -19.40 -17.12
C GLU A 735 41.78 -18.33 -18.22
N GLY A 736 40.64 -17.88 -18.76
CA GLY A 736 40.64 -16.91 -19.86
C GLY A 736 41.41 -17.39 -21.11
N GLY A 737 41.44 -18.71 -21.34
CA GLY A 737 42.20 -19.35 -22.43
C GLY A 737 43.70 -19.51 -22.18
N SER A 738 44.21 -19.08 -21.02
CA SER A 738 45.62 -19.27 -20.62
C SER A 738 45.75 -20.47 -19.69
N ILE A 739 46.71 -21.36 -19.94
CA ILE A 739 46.96 -22.55 -19.11
C ILE A 739 47.49 -22.13 -17.73
N VAL A 740 46.86 -22.63 -16.67
CA VAL A 740 47.26 -22.37 -15.28
C VAL A 740 47.82 -23.63 -14.59
N CYS A 741 47.33 -24.81 -14.96
CA CYS A 741 47.81 -26.08 -14.40
C CYS A 741 47.72 -27.21 -15.45
N THR A 742 48.73 -28.07 -15.48
CA THR A 742 48.75 -29.28 -16.33
C THR A 742 49.27 -30.45 -15.53
N GLY A 743 48.90 -31.67 -15.93
CA GLY A 743 49.53 -32.87 -15.40
C GLY A 743 48.95 -34.13 -16.00
N ARG A 744 49.28 -35.27 -15.39
CA ARG A 744 48.65 -36.55 -15.65
C ARG A 744 47.77 -36.96 -14.48
N MET A 745 46.61 -37.54 -14.75
CA MET A 745 45.69 -38.05 -13.74
C MET A 745 45.06 -39.37 -14.20
N TYR A 746 45.08 -40.38 -13.32
CA TYR A 746 44.53 -41.71 -13.60
C TYR A 746 44.14 -42.47 -12.33
N PHE A 747 43.47 -43.61 -12.48
CA PHE A 747 43.08 -44.48 -11.36
C PHE A 747 44.25 -45.30 -10.83
N PRO A 748 44.45 -45.37 -9.50
CA PRO A 748 45.55 -46.12 -8.92
C PRO A 748 45.41 -47.62 -9.15
N ASP A 749 46.54 -48.30 -9.35
CA ASP A 749 46.60 -49.75 -9.36
C ASP A 749 46.65 -50.36 -7.93
N GLU A 750 46.54 -51.69 -7.83
CA GLU A 750 46.50 -52.40 -6.53
C GLU A 750 47.80 -52.29 -5.72
N THR A 751 48.91 -51.92 -6.34
CA THR A 751 50.21 -51.66 -5.70
C THR A 751 50.28 -50.26 -5.13
N GLU A 752 49.84 -49.26 -5.89
CA GLU A 752 49.75 -47.85 -5.48
C GLU A 752 48.78 -47.68 -4.30
N LYS A 753 47.64 -48.40 -4.31
CA LYS A 753 46.70 -48.41 -3.18
C LYS A 753 47.32 -48.90 -1.86
N LYS A 754 48.28 -49.82 -1.91
CA LYS A 754 48.96 -50.36 -0.71
C LYS A 754 50.02 -49.41 -0.15
N SER A 755 50.64 -48.59 -1.00
CA SER A 755 51.68 -47.62 -0.63
C SER A 755 51.19 -46.51 0.31
N LEU A 756 49.91 -46.13 0.23
CA LEU A 756 49.30 -45.09 1.07
C LEU A 756 49.34 -45.41 2.57
N SER A 757 49.38 -46.69 2.95
CA SER A 757 49.45 -47.12 4.36
C SER A 757 50.76 -46.76 5.07
N PHE A 758 51.82 -46.44 4.32
CA PHE A 758 53.14 -46.09 4.85
C PHE A 758 53.21 -44.66 5.40
N TYR A 759 52.40 -43.73 4.87
CA TYR A 759 52.40 -42.31 5.26
C TYR A 759 51.66 -42.01 6.57
N PHE A 760 50.93 -42.99 7.12
CA PHE A 760 50.17 -42.85 8.37
C PHE A 760 50.80 -43.61 9.54
N GLN A 761 52.10 -43.94 9.47
CA GLN A 761 52.81 -44.52 10.61
C GLN A 761 53.01 -43.44 11.69
N GLU A 762 52.49 -43.69 12.89
CA GLU A 762 52.72 -42.84 14.06
C GLU A 762 54.23 -42.78 14.37
N SER A 763 54.79 -41.58 14.30
CA SER A 763 56.14 -41.28 14.78
C SER A 763 56.08 -40.97 16.27
N ASP A 764 56.80 -41.73 17.10
CA ASP A 764 57.07 -41.39 18.50
C ASP A 764 58.08 -40.22 18.57
N ALA A 765 57.64 -39.02 18.16
CA ALA A 765 58.46 -37.82 18.18
C ALA A 765 58.68 -37.34 19.63
N LYS A 766 59.87 -37.59 20.18
CA LYS A 766 60.36 -37.03 21.46
C LYS A 766 60.91 -35.60 21.29
N THR A 767 60.16 -34.72 20.64
CA THR A 767 60.56 -33.33 20.37
C THR A 767 59.46 -32.33 20.73
N LEU A 768 59.86 -31.06 20.91
CA LEU A 768 58.95 -29.95 21.22
C LEU A 768 57.83 -29.86 20.15
N SER A 769 56.57 -29.75 20.56
CA SER A 769 55.43 -29.66 19.64
C SER A 769 54.97 -28.22 19.43
N LEU A 770 54.72 -27.85 18.18
CA LEU A 770 54.07 -26.61 17.78
C LEU A 770 52.56 -26.82 17.69
N ASN A 771 51.78 -25.89 18.25
CA ASN A 771 50.33 -25.86 18.05
C ASN A 771 49.96 -25.05 16.80
N ALA A 772 48.70 -25.11 16.37
CA ALA A 772 48.19 -24.38 15.21
C ALA A 772 48.56 -22.88 15.20
N ASN A 773 48.47 -22.19 16.35
CA ASN A 773 48.77 -20.76 16.42
C ASN A 773 50.25 -20.48 16.14
N ASP A 774 51.14 -21.30 16.67
CA ASP A 774 52.59 -21.14 16.45
C ASP A 774 52.94 -21.33 14.96
N ILE A 775 52.31 -22.32 14.32
CA ILE A 775 52.52 -22.66 12.91
C ILE A 775 52.00 -21.53 12.00
N TYR A 776 50.73 -21.14 12.16
CA TYR A 776 50.13 -20.12 11.30
C TYR A 776 50.68 -18.72 11.57
N LYS A 777 51.21 -18.46 12.77
CA LYS A 777 51.99 -17.25 13.04
C LYS A 777 53.28 -17.21 12.24
N GLU A 778 54.05 -18.30 12.22
CA GLU A 778 55.28 -18.39 11.43
C GLU A 778 55.00 -18.31 9.92
N LEU A 779 53.97 -19.00 9.43
CA LEU A 779 53.53 -18.92 8.03
C LEU A 779 53.15 -17.49 7.64
N LYS A 780 52.40 -16.79 8.51
CA LYS A 780 52.03 -15.39 8.30
C LYS A 780 53.25 -14.47 8.23
N LEU A 781 54.28 -14.70 9.06
CA LEU A 781 55.53 -13.93 9.03
C LEU A 781 56.29 -14.11 7.70
N ARG A 782 56.04 -15.20 6.96
CA ARG A 782 56.61 -15.50 5.64
C ARG A 782 55.72 -15.09 4.47
N GLY A 783 54.58 -14.43 4.73
CA GLY A 783 53.65 -13.95 3.70
C GLY A 783 52.41 -14.83 3.49
N TYR A 784 52.28 -15.95 4.18
CA TYR A 784 51.11 -16.83 4.05
C TYR A 784 50.01 -16.42 5.05
N GLU A 785 49.13 -15.53 4.62
CA GLU A 785 48.05 -14.94 5.40
C GLU A 785 46.78 -15.79 5.40
N TYR A 786 46.91 -17.10 5.64
CA TYR A 786 45.77 -18.02 5.64
C TYR A 786 44.72 -17.65 6.70
N GLY A 787 43.47 -17.46 6.26
CA GLY A 787 42.30 -17.27 7.12
C GLY A 787 41.74 -18.60 7.65
N PRO A 788 40.69 -18.54 8.48
CA PRO A 788 40.21 -19.70 9.24
C PRO A 788 39.91 -20.96 8.41
N ASN A 789 39.37 -20.81 7.19
CA ASN A 789 39.04 -21.95 6.34
C ASN A 789 40.26 -22.69 5.76
N PHE A 790 41.45 -22.09 5.79
CA PHE A 790 42.72 -22.69 5.33
C PHE A 790 43.68 -23.03 6.48
N GLN A 791 43.23 -22.93 7.74
CA GLN A 791 44.01 -23.27 8.93
C GLN A 791 43.82 -24.71 9.41
N GLY A 792 44.02 -25.69 8.52
CA GLY A 792 43.77 -27.12 8.81
C GLY A 792 44.83 -27.83 9.66
N ILE A 793 46.02 -27.26 9.87
CA ILE A 793 47.10 -27.89 10.65
C ILE A 793 46.87 -27.65 12.14
N ILE A 794 46.54 -28.72 12.88
CA ILE A 794 46.25 -28.65 14.31
C ILE A 794 47.51 -28.69 15.21
N GLY A 795 48.58 -29.32 14.73
CA GLY A 795 49.87 -29.36 15.40
C GLY A 795 50.93 -30.11 14.60
N SER A 796 52.20 -29.88 14.94
CA SER A 796 53.36 -30.52 14.31
C SER A 796 54.49 -30.67 15.32
N ASP A 797 55.41 -31.60 15.10
CA ASP A 797 56.72 -31.53 15.75
C ASP A 797 57.62 -30.46 15.10
N MET A 798 58.83 -30.24 15.63
CA MET A 798 59.79 -29.28 15.08
C MET A 798 60.36 -29.68 13.71
N GLU A 799 60.21 -30.93 13.28
CA GLU A 799 60.70 -31.43 11.99
C GLU A 799 59.65 -31.32 10.88
N GLY A 800 58.42 -30.91 11.23
CA GLY A 800 57.33 -30.71 10.28
C GLY A 800 56.47 -31.96 10.09
N ILE A 801 56.56 -32.95 10.98
CA ILE A 801 55.70 -34.13 10.98
C ILE A 801 54.40 -33.77 11.70
N PHE A 802 53.30 -33.81 10.96
CA PHE A 802 51.97 -33.45 11.44
C PHE A 802 51.45 -34.46 12.46
N LYS A 803 50.75 -33.96 13.49
CA LYS A 803 50.04 -34.78 14.48
C LYS A 803 48.60 -35.08 14.06
#